data_AF-A0A4R4KA48-F1
#
_entry.id   AF-A0A4R4KA48-F1
#
_cell.length_a   1.000
_cell.length_b   1.000
_cell.length_c   1.000
_cell.angle_alpha   90.00
_cell.angle_beta   90.00
_cell.angle_gamma   90.00
#
_symmetry.space_group_name_H-M   'P 1'
#
loop_
_entity.id
_entity.type
_entity.pdbx_description
1 polymer ?
#
loop_
_entity_poly.entity_id
_entity_poly.type
_entity_poly.pdbx_seq_one_letter_code
_entity_poly.pdbx_strand_id
1 'polypeptide(L)'
;MDYLATITHQKLVLARNPVVIGMEPVVLAEGLSRVDLLYICELFMQEGFQAAGFGSTSVHEANEEPPTDDSPFSAGAYFEIQTRLDDMLSAEPPPFDASKILVCAGNTRQFFVRKSRFNGDDLLDTEDETSEWAIKAGISERDYDTYGGLFFTRHIAEGRRFLTWQPNNKLVRTDQPEWLYFLTNFSPAPEQLHVRVDCLYEDSTRETYTALTMEDISYMTVYGIPVSMQALGLLDREKTVVRYDVWLSNENTERISEIRSYQVWTEYFETVRYLLFQNGLGGYDTLPFVGLSVESMKVSRQILSRFVGHDYLPTVSEEIINEVTGDRQITLSTGNRLRAEHRTYFEDMLLSQEFRIADNGEWIPVVPAFDTLTTENIAEWPIDRTLTFRYTNPFSRFSKLPKIAKDDRPTGWRDWITSCELGANGLRTGRRIVNALVKYYLDSGENVRPLVTSVNAPGADGYIPPWETEDCDLETTPFFSEEVVYVSQKKKSGCSVGFIGGSWNITIAAESYGSEISQADANAKALAAALAMDTQANADTNAVCISTTPIPLSLVQVVSGPVSYIYYPSIQVLANSVSKIPARDPFTAKVFAASPMDAGVYNIDLKLTYIIFISRRPVIITIPSKGLTSPVLNKPQTYRFANVAINWEDPEIEIIVTEAP
;
A
#
# COMPACT_ATOMS: atom_id res chain seq x y z
N MET A 1 16.61 16.16 -20.16
CA MET A 1 15.67 15.63 -19.15
C MET A 1 16.49 15.04 -18.04
N ASP A 2 16.06 15.26 -16.81
CA ASP A 2 16.75 14.85 -15.59
C ASP A 2 16.84 13.30 -15.49
N TYR A 3 17.94 12.78 -14.95
CA TYR A 3 18.14 11.35 -14.76
C TYR A 3 17.23 10.81 -13.66
N LEU A 4 16.89 9.51 -13.69
CA LEU A 4 16.04 8.92 -12.66
C LEU A 4 16.84 8.68 -11.37
N ALA A 5 16.34 9.19 -10.25
CA ALA A 5 16.89 8.89 -8.93
C ALA A 5 16.78 7.39 -8.59
N THR A 6 17.72 6.86 -7.80
CA THR A 6 17.64 5.47 -7.29
C THR A 6 16.89 5.48 -5.95
N ILE A 7 15.62 5.05 -5.97
CA ILE A 7 14.72 5.11 -4.81
C ILE A 7 13.95 3.80 -4.64
N THR A 8 13.68 3.41 -3.39
CA THR A 8 12.88 2.22 -3.05
C THR A 8 11.62 2.65 -2.33
N HIS A 9 10.45 2.34 -2.91
CA HIS A 9 9.15 2.69 -2.33
C HIS A 9 8.74 1.71 -1.24
N GLN A 10 8.04 2.23 -0.25
CA GLN A 10 7.57 1.54 0.94
C GLN A 10 6.05 1.43 0.90
N LYS A 11 5.50 0.42 1.60
CA LYS A 11 4.07 0.13 1.61
C LYS A 11 3.29 1.13 2.47
N LEU A 12 2.05 1.39 2.08
CA LEU A 12 1.05 2.11 2.87
C LEU A 12 -0.31 1.44 2.71
N VAL A 13 -1.16 1.64 3.72
CA VAL A 13 -2.54 1.18 3.75
C VAL A 13 -3.47 2.26 3.20
N LEU A 14 -4.36 1.88 2.29
CA LEU A 14 -5.40 2.74 1.74
C LEU A 14 -6.60 2.76 2.69
N ALA A 15 -6.78 3.87 3.44
CA ALA A 15 -7.81 3.96 4.47
C ALA A 15 -9.25 3.93 3.94
N ARG A 16 -9.47 4.22 2.64
CA ARG A 16 -10.80 4.15 2.01
C ARG A 16 -11.11 2.80 1.36
N ASN A 17 -10.20 1.84 1.44
CA ASN A 17 -10.45 0.44 1.11
C ASN A 17 -10.61 -0.39 2.40
N PRO A 18 -11.15 -1.62 2.33
CA PRO A 18 -11.27 -2.48 3.51
C PRO A 18 -9.92 -2.73 4.17
N VAL A 19 -9.81 -2.48 5.48
CA VAL A 19 -8.62 -2.78 6.28
C VAL A 19 -9.02 -3.77 7.34
N VAL A 20 -8.72 -5.04 7.07
CA VAL A 20 -9.15 -6.16 7.91
C VAL A 20 -7.97 -6.65 8.74
N ILE A 21 -8.15 -6.63 10.06
CA ILE A 21 -7.22 -7.20 11.02
C ILE A 21 -7.76 -8.56 11.46
N GLY A 22 -7.03 -9.63 11.15
CA GLY A 22 -7.36 -10.99 11.57
C GLY A 22 -6.70 -11.33 12.91
N MET A 23 -7.44 -12.02 13.78
CA MET A 23 -6.93 -12.63 15.00
C MET A 23 -7.13 -14.14 14.94
N GLU A 24 -6.03 -14.88 15.09
CA GLU A 24 -6.05 -16.34 15.07
C GLU A 24 -6.89 -16.91 16.24
N PRO A 25 -7.60 -18.03 16.00
CA PRO A 25 -8.45 -18.66 17.00
C PRO A 25 -7.63 -19.13 18.21
N VAL A 26 -8.21 -19.01 19.41
CA VAL A 26 -7.59 -19.54 20.63
C VAL A 26 -7.60 -21.07 20.60
N VAL A 27 -6.42 -21.65 20.83
CA VAL A 27 -6.26 -23.09 21.10
C VAL A 27 -6.58 -23.33 22.57
N LEU A 28 -7.80 -23.77 22.85
CA LEU A 28 -8.24 -24.10 24.20
C LEU A 28 -7.80 -25.51 24.63
N ALA A 29 -7.44 -25.66 25.89
CA ALA A 29 -7.22 -26.97 26.51
C ALA A 29 -8.52 -27.79 26.56
N GLU A 30 -8.38 -29.12 26.57
CA GLU A 30 -9.51 -30.06 26.58
C GLU A 30 -10.44 -29.79 27.79
N GLY A 31 -11.71 -29.47 27.51
CA GLY A 31 -12.74 -29.18 28.53
C GLY A 31 -13.06 -27.70 28.77
N LEU A 32 -12.36 -26.75 28.14
CA LEU A 32 -12.71 -25.32 28.19
C LEU A 32 -13.76 -24.95 27.14
N SER A 33 -14.69 -24.08 27.53
CA SER A 33 -15.77 -23.57 26.67
C SER A 33 -15.28 -22.39 25.83
N ARG A 34 -15.74 -22.31 24.57
CA ARG A 34 -15.52 -21.16 23.68
C ARG A 34 -16.56 -20.04 23.86
N VAL A 35 -17.58 -20.27 24.67
CA VAL A 35 -18.73 -19.35 24.81
C VAL A 35 -18.33 -18.01 25.43
N ASP A 36 -17.33 -18.01 26.31
CA ASP A 36 -16.88 -16.81 27.03
C ASP A 36 -15.64 -16.17 26.39
N LEU A 37 -15.27 -16.59 25.16
CA LEU A 37 -14.14 -15.99 24.45
C LEU A 37 -14.51 -14.62 23.88
N LEU A 38 -13.70 -13.61 24.21
CA LEU A 38 -13.83 -12.25 23.71
C LEU A 38 -12.53 -11.81 23.05
N TYR A 39 -12.63 -11.28 21.83
CA TYR A 39 -11.51 -10.74 21.08
C TYR A 39 -11.64 -9.21 21.03
N ILE A 40 -10.58 -8.52 21.42
CA ILE A 40 -10.52 -7.06 21.46
C ILE A 40 -9.39 -6.58 20.55
N CYS A 41 -9.71 -5.60 19.71
CA CYS A 41 -8.80 -4.90 18.82
C CYS A 41 -8.82 -3.41 19.17
N GLU A 42 -7.73 -2.90 19.73
CA GLU A 42 -7.56 -1.48 20.04
C GLU A 42 -6.69 -0.82 18.96
N LEU A 43 -7.20 0.26 18.37
CA LEU A 43 -6.49 1.04 17.36
C LEU A 43 -5.76 2.20 18.02
N PHE A 44 -4.44 2.25 17.83
CA PHE A 44 -3.58 3.35 18.23
C PHE A 44 -3.13 4.14 17.01
N MET A 45 -3.25 5.46 17.06
CA MET A 45 -2.84 6.35 15.98
C MET A 45 -1.93 7.45 16.49
N GLN A 46 -1.01 7.88 15.64
CA GLN A 46 -0.15 9.02 15.87
C GLN A 46 -0.97 10.27 16.25
N GLU A 47 -0.63 10.91 17.38
CA GLU A 47 -1.42 12.01 17.96
C GLU A 47 -1.49 13.25 17.05
N GLY A 48 -0.43 13.51 16.28
CA GLY A 48 -0.34 14.61 15.34
C GLY A 48 0.71 14.35 14.26
N PHE A 49 0.86 15.31 13.35
CA PHE A 49 1.84 15.21 12.27
C PHE A 49 3.25 15.04 12.83
N GLN A 50 3.91 13.94 12.42
CA GLN A 50 5.26 13.55 12.87
C GLN A 50 5.43 13.38 14.39
N ALA A 51 4.33 13.26 15.15
CA ALA A 51 4.44 13.02 16.59
C ALA A 51 5.03 11.63 16.86
N ALA A 52 5.94 11.52 17.83
CA ALA A 52 6.47 10.22 18.25
C ALA A 52 5.45 9.41 19.07
N GLY A 53 4.48 10.08 19.69
CA GLY A 53 3.46 9.47 20.55
C GLY A 53 2.25 8.94 19.78
N PHE A 54 1.66 7.88 20.33
CA PHE A 54 0.43 7.25 19.84
C PHE A 54 -0.67 7.32 20.89
N GLY A 55 -1.88 7.68 20.46
CA GLY A 55 -3.09 7.68 21.28
C GLY A 55 -4.05 6.57 20.88
N SER A 56 -4.67 5.92 21.87
CA SER A 56 -5.79 5.00 21.60
C SER A 56 -6.98 5.78 21.07
N THR A 57 -7.50 5.36 19.93
CA THR A 57 -8.57 6.06 19.20
C THR A 57 -9.89 5.30 19.26
N SER A 58 -9.86 3.98 19.09
CA SER A 58 -11.05 3.14 19.12
C SER A 58 -10.75 1.75 19.65
N VAL A 59 -11.76 1.14 20.26
CA VAL A 59 -11.76 -0.25 20.74
C VAL A 59 -12.87 -0.99 20.03
N HIS A 60 -12.54 -2.14 19.46
CA HIS A 60 -13.45 -2.99 18.71
C HIS A 60 -13.52 -4.36 19.37
N GLU A 61 -14.72 -4.88 19.53
CA GLU A 61 -14.99 -6.18 20.14
C GLU A 61 -15.61 -7.11 19.09
N ALA A 62 -15.13 -8.35 19.04
CA ALA A 62 -15.66 -9.38 18.16
C ALA A 62 -15.61 -10.75 18.84
N ASN A 63 -16.40 -11.68 18.30
CA ASN A 63 -16.42 -13.08 18.69
C ASN A 63 -15.80 -13.93 17.57
N GLU A 64 -15.33 -15.12 17.93
CA GLU A 64 -14.80 -16.11 16.98
C GLU A 64 -15.88 -16.53 15.97
N GLU A 65 -15.53 -16.60 14.68
CA GLU A 65 -16.41 -17.11 13.64
C GLU A 65 -16.63 -18.61 13.85
N PRO A 66 -17.88 -19.12 13.86
CA PRO A 66 -18.13 -20.54 14.07
C PRO A 66 -17.54 -21.38 12.91
N PRO A 67 -17.06 -22.61 13.20
CA PRO A 67 -16.61 -23.52 12.15
C PRO A 67 -17.75 -23.81 11.16
N THR A 68 -17.39 -23.88 9.88
CA THR A 68 -18.32 -24.17 8.77
C THR A 68 -18.22 -25.64 8.36
N ASP A 69 -19.19 -26.13 7.57
CA ASP A 69 -19.19 -27.51 7.08
C ASP A 69 -17.92 -27.86 6.28
N ASP A 70 -17.26 -26.85 5.69
CA ASP A 70 -16.05 -26.98 4.89
C ASP A 70 -14.74 -26.83 5.70
N SER A 71 -14.80 -26.31 6.93
CA SER A 71 -13.63 -26.15 7.81
C SER A 71 -13.97 -26.54 9.26
N PRO A 72 -13.42 -27.66 9.79
CA PRO A 72 -13.65 -28.08 11.17
C PRO A 72 -12.98 -27.17 12.20
N PHE A 73 -12.13 -26.23 11.75
CA PHE A 73 -11.48 -25.23 12.59
C PHE A 73 -12.17 -23.88 12.40
N SER A 74 -12.27 -23.13 13.50
CA SER A 74 -12.74 -21.75 13.43
C SER A 74 -11.70 -20.87 12.74
N ALA A 75 -12.17 -19.85 12.02
CA ALA A 75 -11.35 -18.88 11.31
C ALA A 75 -10.80 -17.75 12.21
N GLY A 76 -11.16 -17.74 13.51
CA GLY A 76 -10.76 -16.68 14.43
C GLY A 76 -11.72 -15.48 14.40
N ALA A 77 -11.22 -14.28 14.68
CA ALA A 77 -12.01 -13.05 14.66
C ALA A 77 -11.43 -12.03 13.67
N TYR A 78 -12.31 -11.30 12.98
CA TYR A 78 -11.93 -10.28 12.00
C TYR A 78 -12.46 -8.91 12.40
N PHE A 79 -11.60 -7.90 12.27
CA PHE A 79 -11.93 -6.51 12.60
C PHE A 79 -11.74 -5.61 11.40
N GLU A 80 -12.78 -4.88 11.03
CA GLU A 80 -12.73 -3.84 10.02
C GLU A 80 -12.46 -2.48 10.67
N ILE A 81 -11.29 -1.89 10.38
CA ILE A 81 -10.85 -0.63 11.00
C ILE A 81 -10.81 0.56 10.02
N GLN A 82 -11.13 0.35 8.74
CA GLN A 82 -10.97 1.35 7.68
C GLN A 82 -11.71 2.65 7.94
N THR A 83 -12.96 2.61 8.41
CA THR A 83 -13.76 3.82 8.67
C THR A 83 -13.13 4.66 9.79
N ARG A 84 -12.59 4.01 10.82
CA ARG A 84 -11.91 4.71 11.92
C ARG A 84 -10.59 5.31 11.48
N LEU A 85 -9.85 4.61 10.63
CA LEU A 85 -8.64 5.16 10.01
C LEU A 85 -8.98 6.38 9.13
N ASP A 86 -9.99 6.29 8.26
CA ASP A 86 -10.37 7.39 7.38
C ASP A 86 -10.88 8.62 8.15
N ASP A 87 -11.66 8.44 9.22
CA ASP A 87 -12.18 9.52 10.06
C ASP A 87 -11.06 10.35 10.72
N MET A 88 -9.92 9.73 11.02
CA MET A 88 -8.78 10.40 11.66
C MET A 88 -7.82 11.07 10.68
N LEU A 89 -7.99 10.81 9.39
CA LEU A 89 -7.23 11.43 8.32
C LEU A 89 -8.06 12.54 7.67
N SER A 90 -7.41 13.63 7.28
CA SER A 90 -8.06 14.81 6.69
C SER A 90 -7.31 15.31 5.47
N ALA A 91 -8.00 15.49 4.35
CA ALA A 91 -7.47 16.13 3.17
C ALA A 91 -7.88 17.59 3.14
N GLU A 92 -6.91 18.50 3.25
CA GLU A 92 -7.19 19.94 3.22
C GLU A 92 -7.13 20.49 1.79
N PRO A 93 -8.12 21.29 1.37
CA PRO A 93 -8.07 21.94 0.07
C PRO A 93 -6.92 22.95 0.04
N PRO A 94 -6.26 23.13 -1.11
CA PRO A 94 -5.22 24.13 -1.24
C PRO A 94 -5.81 25.55 -1.13
N PRO A 95 -5.11 26.51 -0.50
CA PRO A 95 -5.52 27.90 -0.51
C PRO A 95 -5.63 28.44 -1.93
N PHE A 96 -6.59 29.34 -2.17
CA PHE A 96 -6.93 29.81 -3.53
C PHE A 96 -5.74 30.41 -4.29
N ASP A 97 -4.96 31.26 -3.62
CA ASP A 97 -3.81 31.97 -4.21
C ASP A 97 -2.45 31.36 -3.81
N ALA A 98 -2.41 30.10 -3.39
CA ALA A 98 -1.16 29.51 -2.93
C ALA A 98 -0.16 29.33 -4.09
N SER A 99 1.02 29.91 -3.93
CA SER A 99 2.13 29.93 -4.90
C SER A 99 3.36 29.15 -4.44
N LYS A 100 3.23 28.41 -3.34
CA LYS A 100 4.31 27.60 -2.74
C LYS A 100 3.86 26.16 -2.60
N ILE A 101 4.84 25.25 -2.50
CA ILE A 101 4.58 23.85 -2.17
C ILE A 101 3.96 23.80 -0.76
N LEU A 102 2.91 22.99 -0.62
CA LEU A 102 2.13 22.83 0.61
C LEU A 102 2.37 21.44 1.20
N VAL A 103 2.37 21.35 2.52
CA VAL A 103 2.42 20.07 3.23
C VAL A 103 1.00 19.67 3.61
N CYS A 104 0.57 18.51 3.14
CA CYS A 104 -0.73 17.93 3.46
C CYS A 104 -0.60 17.02 4.68
N ALA A 105 -0.35 17.62 5.85
CA ALA A 105 -0.02 16.93 7.08
C ALA A 105 -1.11 15.98 7.62
N GLY A 106 -2.37 16.21 7.25
CA GLY A 106 -3.49 15.35 7.65
C GLY A 106 -3.73 14.15 6.76
N ASN A 107 -3.05 14.06 5.60
CA ASN A 107 -3.33 13.01 4.61
C ASN A 107 -2.77 11.65 5.02
N THR A 108 -1.69 11.62 5.81
CA THR A 108 -0.99 10.41 6.23
C THR A 108 -0.79 10.40 7.74
N ARG A 109 -0.93 9.22 8.37
CA ARG A 109 -0.59 9.00 9.78
C ARG A 109 -0.10 7.58 9.98
N GLN A 110 0.76 7.41 10.98
CA GLN A 110 1.15 6.09 11.45
C GLN A 110 0.11 5.54 12.44
N PHE A 111 -0.14 4.24 12.39
CA PHE A 111 -1.01 3.54 13.33
C PHE A 111 -0.45 2.16 13.67
N PHE A 112 -0.92 1.59 14.77
CA PHE A 112 -0.73 0.18 15.09
C PHE A 112 -1.97 -0.33 15.81
N VAL A 113 -2.07 -1.64 15.94
CA VAL A 113 -3.20 -2.30 16.60
C VAL A 113 -2.69 -3.14 17.75
N ARG A 114 -3.38 -3.08 18.89
CA ARG A 114 -3.22 -4.01 19.99
C ARG A 114 -4.33 -5.03 19.95
N LYS A 115 -3.94 -6.29 19.89
CA LYS A 115 -4.81 -7.46 19.92
C LYS A 115 -4.83 -8.02 21.32
N SER A 116 -6.00 -8.23 21.90
CA SER A 116 -6.15 -8.88 23.22
C SER A 116 -7.23 -9.94 23.18
N ARG A 117 -6.97 -11.07 23.84
CA ARG A 117 -7.92 -12.20 23.92
C ARG A 117 -8.26 -12.46 25.38
N PHE A 118 -9.55 -12.63 25.66
CA PHE A 118 -10.08 -12.88 26.99
C PHE A 118 -10.92 -14.15 27.02
N ASN A 119 -10.97 -14.79 28.18
CA ASN A 119 -11.91 -15.86 28.49
C ASN A 119 -12.70 -15.46 29.75
N GLY A 120 -13.92 -14.95 29.56
CA GLY A 120 -14.62 -14.20 30.60
C GLY A 120 -13.85 -12.92 30.95
N ASP A 121 -13.52 -12.75 32.22
CA ASP A 121 -12.75 -11.60 32.72
C ASP A 121 -11.22 -11.84 32.70
N ASP A 122 -10.78 -13.07 32.39
CA ASP A 122 -9.36 -13.44 32.42
C ASP A 122 -8.67 -13.11 31.08
N LEU A 123 -7.63 -12.27 31.13
CA LEU A 123 -6.78 -11.98 29.98
C LEU A 123 -5.94 -13.22 29.64
N LEU A 124 -6.09 -13.74 28.43
CA LEU A 124 -5.29 -14.84 27.91
C LEU A 124 -3.95 -14.34 27.36
N ASP A 125 -4.01 -13.34 26.48
CA ASP A 125 -2.84 -12.70 25.88
C ASP A 125 -3.16 -11.32 25.30
N THR A 126 -2.07 -10.57 25.09
CA THR A 126 -2.05 -9.29 24.40
C THR A 126 -0.82 -9.24 23.51
N GLU A 127 -1.00 -8.76 22.28
CA GLU A 127 0.07 -8.58 21.29
C GLU A 127 -0.11 -7.24 20.58
N ASP A 128 0.98 -6.47 20.49
CA ASP A 128 1.03 -5.23 19.69
C ASP A 128 1.55 -5.57 18.30
N GLU A 129 0.78 -5.23 17.26
CA GLU A 129 1.23 -5.37 15.88
C GLU A 129 2.26 -4.29 15.51
N THR A 130 3.07 -4.61 14.49
CA THR A 130 4.02 -3.67 13.92
C THR A 130 3.30 -2.44 13.39
N SER A 131 3.88 -1.27 13.62
CA SER A 131 3.31 -0.01 13.14
C SER A 131 3.30 0.10 11.61
N GLU A 132 2.19 0.58 11.04
CA GLU A 132 1.99 0.79 9.61
C GLU A 132 1.56 2.23 9.31
N TRP A 133 1.71 2.67 8.05
CA TRP A 133 1.29 3.99 7.60
C TRP A 133 -0.03 3.90 6.84
N ALA A 134 -1.00 4.73 7.19
CA ALA A 134 -2.25 4.91 6.48
C ALA A 134 -2.25 6.22 5.69
N ILE A 135 -2.93 6.23 4.54
CA ILE A 135 -3.20 7.41 3.72
C ILE A 135 -4.70 7.53 3.41
N LYS A 136 -5.20 8.77 3.36
CA LYS A 136 -6.61 9.09 3.02
C LYS A 136 -6.89 8.91 1.53
N ALA A 137 -6.76 7.69 1.05
CA ALA A 137 -6.89 7.33 -0.36
C ALA A 137 -7.59 5.98 -0.49
N GLY A 138 -8.18 5.75 -1.65
CA GLY A 138 -8.74 4.46 -2.04
C GLY A 138 -8.70 4.24 -3.55
N ILE A 139 -8.79 2.97 -3.92
CA ILE A 139 -8.90 2.51 -5.31
C ILE A 139 -10.15 1.63 -5.47
N SER A 140 -10.52 1.33 -6.72
CA SER A 140 -11.68 0.47 -6.98
C SER A 140 -11.53 -0.92 -6.32
N GLU A 141 -12.63 -1.54 -5.88
CA GLU A 141 -12.58 -2.87 -5.24
C GLU A 141 -11.92 -3.93 -6.14
N ARG A 142 -12.18 -3.84 -7.45
CA ARG A 142 -11.57 -4.71 -8.46
C ARG A 142 -10.04 -4.58 -8.47
N ASP A 143 -9.53 -3.36 -8.41
CA ASP A 143 -8.09 -3.13 -8.40
C ASP A 143 -7.49 -3.44 -7.02
N TYR A 144 -8.24 -3.22 -5.94
CA TYR A 144 -7.81 -3.51 -4.58
C TYR A 144 -7.55 -5.00 -4.34
N ASP A 145 -8.37 -5.89 -4.90
CA ASP A 145 -8.17 -7.35 -4.84
C ASP A 145 -6.80 -7.77 -5.40
N THR A 146 -6.35 -7.13 -6.49
CA THR A 146 -5.06 -7.45 -7.13
C THR A 146 -3.88 -6.66 -6.55
N TYR A 147 -4.09 -5.37 -6.30
CA TYR A 147 -3.01 -4.45 -5.94
C TYR A 147 -2.86 -4.23 -4.45
N GLY A 148 -3.91 -4.30 -3.62
CA GLY A 148 -3.86 -4.16 -2.15
C GLY A 148 -2.62 -3.43 -1.59
N GLY A 149 -1.77 -4.18 -0.87
CA GLY A 149 -0.50 -3.67 -0.33
C GLY A 149 0.63 -3.43 -1.35
N LEU A 150 0.47 -3.91 -2.59
CA LEU A 150 1.38 -3.68 -3.72
C LEU A 150 1.09 -2.38 -4.49
N PHE A 151 0.00 -1.67 -4.19
CA PHE A 151 -0.37 -0.46 -4.94
C PHE A 151 0.77 0.58 -4.91
N PHE A 152 1.32 0.87 -3.74
CA PHE A 152 2.40 1.84 -3.59
C PHE A 152 3.76 1.33 -4.06
N THR A 153 4.05 0.05 -3.83
CA THR A 153 5.36 -0.56 -4.14
C THR A 153 5.50 -1.00 -5.58
N ARG A 154 4.39 -1.17 -6.31
CA ARG A 154 4.36 -1.58 -7.72
C ARG A 154 3.76 -0.51 -8.61
N HIS A 155 2.49 -0.13 -8.43
CA HIS A 155 1.80 0.80 -9.34
C HIS A 155 2.37 2.22 -9.25
N ILE A 156 2.45 2.78 -8.04
CA ILE A 156 3.02 4.12 -7.83
C ILE A 156 4.54 4.09 -8.07
N ALA A 157 5.25 3.07 -7.58
CA ALA A 157 6.70 2.98 -7.67
C ALA A 157 7.24 2.87 -9.11
N GLU A 158 6.68 1.98 -9.94
CA GLU A 158 7.12 1.78 -11.33
C GLU A 158 6.89 3.03 -12.17
N GLY A 159 5.78 3.74 -11.91
CA GLY A 159 5.41 4.95 -12.65
C GLY A 159 5.87 6.27 -12.03
N ARG A 160 6.31 6.28 -10.77
CA ARG A 160 6.59 7.49 -9.97
C ARG A 160 5.44 8.50 -10.00
N ARG A 161 4.22 7.99 -9.92
CA ARG A 161 2.99 8.73 -10.27
C ARG A 161 2.63 9.78 -9.23
N PHE A 162 2.00 10.86 -9.69
CA PHE A 162 1.27 11.76 -8.80
C PHE A 162 -0.02 11.10 -8.31
N LEU A 163 -0.53 11.56 -7.17
CA LEU A 163 -1.79 11.11 -6.57
C LEU A 163 -3.00 11.73 -7.31
N THR A 164 -3.16 11.40 -8.59
CA THR A 164 -4.31 11.82 -9.40
C THR A 164 -4.60 10.85 -10.55
N TRP A 165 -5.89 10.66 -10.83
CA TRP A 165 -6.38 9.92 -12.02
C TRP A 165 -6.57 10.82 -13.25
N GLN A 166 -6.27 12.11 -13.13
CA GLN A 166 -6.41 13.06 -14.22
C GLN A 166 -5.60 12.59 -15.45
N PRO A 167 -6.14 12.70 -16.68
CA PRO A 167 -5.40 12.39 -17.89
C PRO A 167 -4.17 13.29 -18.06
N ASN A 168 -3.11 12.75 -18.67
CA ASN A 168 -1.95 13.56 -19.04
C ASN A 168 -2.25 14.44 -20.27
N ASN A 169 -1.45 15.48 -20.51
CA ASN A 169 -1.62 16.42 -21.62
C ASN A 169 -2.97 17.17 -21.55
N LYS A 170 -3.29 17.66 -20.34
CA LYS A 170 -4.52 18.40 -20.02
C LYS A 170 -4.50 19.79 -20.66
N LEU A 171 -5.66 20.27 -21.08
CA LEU A 171 -5.86 21.68 -21.45
C LEU A 171 -6.03 22.54 -20.20
N VAL A 172 -5.23 23.58 -20.07
CA VAL A 172 -5.21 24.48 -18.91
C VAL A 172 -5.30 25.92 -19.40
N ARG A 173 -6.16 26.72 -18.77
CA ARG A 173 -6.23 28.16 -19.05
C ARG A 173 -5.17 28.93 -18.29
N THR A 174 -4.86 30.13 -18.76
CA THR A 174 -3.88 31.03 -18.10
C THR A 174 -4.29 31.42 -16.67
N ASP A 175 -5.59 31.50 -16.41
CA ASP A 175 -6.22 31.88 -15.14
C ASP A 175 -6.64 30.66 -14.28
N GLN A 176 -6.38 29.44 -14.73
CA GLN A 176 -6.83 28.22 -14.04
C GLN A 176 -5.89 27.85 -12.89
N PRO A 177 -6.40 27.74 -11.64
CA PRO A 177 -5.67 27.11 -10.54
C PRO A 177 -5.50 25.61 -10.83
N GLU A 178 -4.30 25.08 -10.66
CA GLU A 178 -4.01 23.67 -10.92
C GLU A 178 -3.04 23.14 -9.86
N TRP A 179 -3.28 21.89 -9.46
CA TRP A 179 -2.60 21.25 -8.34
C TRP A 179 -2.20 19.82 -8.69
N LEU A 180 -1.03 19.40 -8.22
CA LEU A 180 -0.60 18.00 -8.22
C LEU A 180 -0.22 17.60 -6.81
N TYR A 181 -0.47 16.35 -6.46
CA TYR A 181 -0.16 15.81 -5.14
C TYR A 181 0.86 14.69 -5.25
N PHE A 182 1.89 14.70 -4.40
CA PHE A 182 2.98 13.72 -4.44
C PHE A 182 3.29 13.16 -3.06
N LEU A 183 3.51 11.86 -2.97
CA LEU A 183 3.81 11.16 -1.72
C LEU A 183 5.29 10.79 -1.64
N THR A 184 5.95 11.11 -0.53
CA THR A 184 7.35 10.76 -0.26
C THR A 184 7.49 9.44 0.51
N ASN A 185 6.91 8.36 -0.03
CA ASN A 185 6.96 7.03 0.58
C ASN A 185 8.16 6.18 0.16
N PHE A 186 9.31 6.79 -0.11
CA PHE A 186 10.48 6.07 -0.60
C PHE A 186 11.73 6.45 0.18
N SER A 187 12.73 5.56 0.11
CA SER A 187 14.04 5.73 0.70
C SER A 187 15.14 5.68 -0.37
N PRO A 188 16.18 6.54 -0.30
CA PRO A 188 16.34 7.63 0.67
C PRO A 188 15.33 8.76 0.43
N ALA A 189 14.90 9.43 1.51
CA ALA A 189 14.10 10.65 1.40
C ALA A 189 15.00 11.79 0.90
N PRO A 190 14.54 12.62 -0.05
CA PRO A 190 15.35 13.73 -0.57
C PRO A 190 15.50 14.82 0.51
N GLU A 191 16.56 15.61 0.46
CA GLU A 191 16.71 16.76 1.39
C GLU A 191 15.91 17.97 0.88
N GLN A 192 15.86 18.12 -0.45
CA GLN A 192 15.12 19.18 -1.12
C GLN A 192 14.24 18.64 -2.22
N LEU A 193 13.07 19.27 -2.37
CA LEU A 193 12.16 19.03 -3.47
C LEU A 193 12.21 20.21 -4.45
N HIS A 194 12.56 19.93 -5.71
CA HIS A 194 12.55 20.91 -6.78
C HIS A 194 11.41 20.64 -7.77
N VAL A 195 10.58 21.64 -8.01
CA VAL A 195 9.57 21.62 -9.08
C VAL A 195 10.23 22.12 -10.36
N ARG A 196 10.42 21.21 -11.30
CA ARG A 196 11.08 21.44 -12.57
C ARG A 196 10.04 21.65 -13.66
N VAL A 197 10.29 22.63 -14.52
CA VAL A 197 9.38 22.99 -15.61
C VAL A 197 10.17 23.06 -16.90
N ASP A 198 9.72 22.36 -17.95
CA ASP A 198 10.13 22.56 -19.33
C ASP A 198 8.99 23.27 -20.07
N CYS A 199 9.20 24.51 -20.47
CA CYS A 199 8.20 25.27 -21.22
C CYS A 199 8.57 25.34 -22.70
N LEU A 200 7.55 25.16 -23.56
CA LEU A 200 7.62 25.30 -25.00
C LEU A 200 6.93 26.61 -25.40
N TYR A 201 7.69 27.45 -26.07
CA TYR A 201 7.25 28.76 -26.54
C TYR A 201 6.65 28.68 -27.96
N GLU A 202 5.92 29.74 -28.34
CA GLU A 202 5.31 29.86 -29.67
C GLU A 202 6.33 29.86 -30.82
N ASP A 203 7.55 30.34 -30.56
CA ASP A 203 8.68 30.29 -31.51
C ASP A 203 9.36 28.91 -31.59
N SER A 204 8.76 27.89 -30.98
CA SER A 204 9.26 26.51 -30.88
C SER A 204 10.55 26.36 -30.07
N THR A 205 11.00 27.40 -29.36
CA THR A 205 12.11 27.27 -28.41
C THR A 205 11.65 26.66 -27.09
N ARG A 206 12.58 26.06 -26.34
CA ARG A 206 12.33 25.44 -25.04
C ARG A 206 13.24 26.04 -23.98
N GLU A 207 12.72 26.12 -22.76
CA GLU A 207 13.49 26.51 -21.59
C GLU A 207 13.11 25.60 -20.42
N THR A 208 14.12 25.04 -19.76
CA THR A 208 13.95 24.25 -18.54
C THR A 208 14.52 25.02 -17.36
N TYR A 209 13.75 25.16 -16.28
CA TYR A 209 14.18 25.81 -15.04
C TYR A 209 13.51 25.19 -13.82
N THR A 210 13.99 25.54 -12.62
CA THR A 210 13.36 25.18 -11.35
C THR A 210 12.41 26.31 -10.94
N ALA A 211 11.12 26.03 -10.86
CA ALA A 211 10.08 27.02 -10.56
C ALA A 211 9.91 27.23 -9.05
N LEU A 212 9.89 26.13 -8.29
CA LEU A 212 9.69 26.13 -6.84
C LEU A 212 10.67 25.17 -6.17
N THR A 213 11.08 25.50 -4.95
CA THR A 213 11.93 24.65 -4.11
C THR A 213 11.34 24.58 -2.71
N MET A 214 11.46 23.42 -2.08
CA MET A 214 11.14 23.21 -0.68
C MET A 214 12.27 22.41 0.00
N GLU A 215 12.59 22.79 1.23
CA GLU A 215 13.59 22.16 2.09
C GLU A 215 12.88 21.37 3.22
N ASP A 216 13.65 20.60 3.99
CA ASP A 216 13.17 19.77 5.09
C ASP A 216 12.07 18.78 4.67
N ILE A 217 12.34 18.01 3.60
CA ILE A 217 11.38 17.02 3.11
C ILE A 217 11.29 15.85 4.08
N SER A 218 10.06 15.59 4.48
CA SER A 218 9.68 14.59 5.46
C SER A 218 9.29 13.29 4.77
N TYR A 219 9.69 12.18 5.36
CA TYR A 219 9.28 10.85 4.93
C TYR A 219 7.77 10.63 5.16
N MET A 220 7.13 9.82 4.31
CA MET A 220 5.70 9.46 4.41
C MET A 220 4.74 10.65 4.45
N THR A 221 5.07 11.72 3.73
CA THR A 221 4.31 12.97 3.71
C THR A 221 3.77 13.26 2.31
N VAL A 222 2.55 13.78 2.23
CA VAL A 222 1.95 14.23 0.97
C VAL A 222 2.22 15.72 0.78
N TYR A 223 2.66 16.10 -0.42
CA TYR A 223 2.94 17.46 -0.82
C TYR A 223 1.97 17.91 -1.91
N GLY A 224 1.30 19.04 -1.69
CA GLY A 224 0.48 19.73 -2.68
C GLY A 224 1.32 20.74 -3.46
N ILE A 225 1.46 20.54 -4.76
CA ILE A 225 2.30 21.34 -5.64
C ILE A 225 1.40 22.20 -6.54
N PRO A 226 1.49 23.54 -6.44
CA PRO A 226 0.78 24.41 -7.37
C PRO A 226 1.45 24.37 -8.73
N VAL A 227 0.70 24.01 -9.77
CA VAL A 227 1.19 23.88 -11.15
C VAL A 227 0.42 24.77 -12.14
N SER A 228 -0.28 25.78 -11.61
CA SER A 228 -0.90 26.83 -12.43
C SER A 228 0.18 27.67 -13.13
N MET A 229 -0.18 28.28 -14.27
CA MET A 229 0.77 29.13 -15.00
C MET A 229 1.28 30.30 -14.16
N GLN A 230 0.42 30.87 -13.31
CA GLN A 230 0.80 31.94 -12.40
C GLN A 230 1.76 31.45 -11.32
N ALA A 231 1.49 30.32 -10.66
CA ALA A 231 2.34 29.81 -9.58
C ALA A 231 3.73 29.38 -10.08
N LEU A 232 3.81 28.88 -11.32
CA LEU A 232 5.09 28.48 -11.93
C LEU A 232 5.87 29.66 -12.53
N GLY A 233 5.34 30.90 -12.49
CA GLY A 233 5.99 32.07 -13.10
C GLY A 233 6.08 31.99 -14.62
N LEU A 234 5.14 31.29 -15.26
CA LEU A 234 5.06 31.13 -16.71
C LEU A 234 4.45 32.36 -17.40
N LEU A 235 3.62 33.12 -16.68
CA LEU A 235 3.00 34.35 -17.20
C LEU A 235 3.99 35.53 -17.24
N ASP A 236 5.03 35.50 -16.40
CA ASP A 236 6.04 36.56 -16.30
C ASP A 236 7.20 36.37 -17.30
N ARG A 237 7.13 35.35 -18.16
CA ARG A 237 8.15 35.05 -19.17
C ARG A 237 8.04 36.03 -20.34
N GLU A 238 9.19 36.38 -20.92
CA GLU A 238 9.25 37.28 -22.07
C GLU A 238 8.53 36.73 -23.32
N LYS A 239 8.44 35.39 -23.42
CA LYS A 239 7.85 34.68 -24.55
C LYS A 239 6.55 33.99 -24.14
N THR A 240 5.58 33.98 -25.05
CA THR A 240 4.30 33.29 -24.85
C THR A 240 4.49 31.78 -24.78
N VAL A 241 4.14 31.19 -23.64
CA VAL A 241 4.17 29.73 -23.41
C VAL A 241 2.94 29.09 -24.04
N VAL A 242 3.14 28.03 -24.83
CA VAL A 242 2.05 27.27 -25.50
C VAL A 242 1.83 25.92 -24.85
N ARG A 243 2.89 25.34 -24.28
CA ARG A 243 2.85 24.07 -23.55
C ARG A 243 3.91 24.09 -22.46
N TYR A 244 3.65 23.40 -21.36
CA TYR A 244 4.68 23.17 -20.34
C TYR A 244 4.56 21.76 -19.77
N ASP A 245 5.71 21.19 -19.41
CA ASP A 245 5.85 19.89 -18.78
C ASP A 245 6.41 20.11 -17.36
N VAL A 246 5.84 19.44 -16.36
CA VAL A 246 6.18 19.59 -14.94
C VAL A 246 6.58 18.24 -14.35
N TRP A 247 7.65 18.23 -13.56
CA TRP A 247 8.08 17.07 -12.76
C TRP A 247 8.80 17.51 -11.48
N LEU A 248 9.03 16.56 -10.59
CA LEU A 248 9.78 16.74 -9.36
C LEU A 248 11.18 16.12 -9.47
N SER A 249 12.18 16.82 -8.93
CA SER A 249 13.54 16.30 -8.75
C SER A 249 14.05 16.51 -7.33
N ASN A 250 15.06 15.73 -6.94
CA ASN A 250 15.80 15.90 -5.69
C ASN A 250 16.86 17.03 -5.79
N GLU A 251 17.63 17.23 -4.71
CA GLU A 251 18.74 18.18 -4.61
C GLU A 251 19.84 17.98 -5.66
N ASN A 252 20.00 16.74 -6.15
CA ASN A 252 20.97 16.38 -7.18
C ASN A 252 20.40 16.53 -8.60
N THR A 253 19.22 17.13 -8.77
CA THR A 253 18.51 17.26 -10.05
C THR A 253 18.22 15.91 -10.72
N GLU A 254 17.98 14.88 -9.92
CA GLU A 254 17.49 13.58 -10.36
C GLU A 254 15.97 13.53 -10.20
N ARG A 255 15.27 13.11 -11.26
CA ARG A 255 13.82 13.02 -11.32
C ARG A 255 13.29 11.94 -10.39
N ILE A 256 12.33 12.31 -9.55
CA ILE A 256 11.64 11.41 -8.60
C ILE A 256 10.15 11.19 -8.94
N SER A 257 9.56 11.98 -9.84
CA SER A 257 8.16 11.83 -10.28
C SER A 257 8.02 11.47 -11.78
N GLU A 258 6.79 11.20 -12.20
CA GLU A 258 6.38 11.24 -13.60
C GLU A 258 6.41 12.68 -14.15
N ILE A 259 6.31 12.80 -15.47
CA ILE A 259 6.18 14.10 -16.16
C ILE A 259 4.70 14.32 -16.50
N ARG A 260 4.14 15.44 -16.04
CA ARG A 260 2.80 15.91 -16.41
C ARG A 260 2.88 17.05 -17.42
N SER A 261 2.20 16.89 -18.54
CA SER A 261 2.15 17.85 -19.64
C SER A 261 0.86 18.64 -19.63
N TYR A 262 0.95 19.93 -19.92
CA TYR A 262 -0.18 20.86 -19.97
C TYR A 262 -0.14 21.69 -21.26
N GLN A 263 -1.28 21.77 -21.94
CA GLN A 263 -1.48 22.59 -23.14
C GLN A 263 -2.22 23.87 -22.77
N VAL A 264 -1.67 25.02 -23.15
CA VAL A 264 -2.27 26.32 -22.80
C VAL A 264 -3.48 26.59 -23.70
N TRP A 265 -4.62 26.86 -23.08
CA TRP A 265 -5.87 27.17 -23.76
C TRP A 265 -6.13 28.68 -23.72
N THR A 266 -5.94 29.33 -24.86
CA THR A 266 -6.04 30.79 -25.01
C THR A 266 -7.38 31.27 -25.58
N GLU A 267 -8.33 30.37 -25.82
CA GLU A 267 -9.64 30.71 -26.36
C GLU A 267 -10.46 31.50 -25.33
N TYR A 268 -11.24 32.48 -25.82
CA TYR A 268 -12.11 33.28 -24.97
C TYR A 268 -13.44 32.55 -24.75
N PHE A 269 -13.88 32.49 -23.50
CA PHE A 269 -15.20 32.01 -23.10
C PHE A 269 -15.89 33.11 -22.29
N GLU A 270 -17.19 33.28 -22.50
CA GLU A 270 -17.99 34.28 -21.79
C GLU A 270 -18.11 33.96 -20.30
N THR A 271 -18.30 32.68 -19.97
CA THR A 271 -18.42 32.20 -18.59
C THR A 271 -17.41 31.08 -18.34
N VAL A 272 -16.54 31.30 -17.35
CA VAL A 272 -15.60 30.29 -16.84
C VAL A 272 -15.81 30.12 -15.34
N ARG A 273 -15.85 28.87 -14.89
CA ARG A 273 -15.86 28.48 -13.49
C ARG A 273 -14.89 27.33 -13.27
N TYR A 274 -14.23 27.33 -12.12
CA TYR A 274 -13.35 26.25 -11.71
C TYR A 274 -14.00 25.48 -10.57
N LEU A 275 -14.12 24.17 -10.73
CA LEU A 275 -14.53 23.26 -9.68
C LEU A 275 -13.28 22.56 -9.15
N LEU A 276 -13.09 22.61 -7.85
CA LEU A 276 -12.11 21.83 -7.13
C LEU A 276 -12.86 20.66 -6.47
N PHE A 277 -12.36 19.45 -6.63
CA PHE A 277 -12.93 18.27 -5.97
C PHE A 277 -11.83 17.37 -5.41
N GLN A 278 -12.14 16.61 -4.36
CA GLN A 278 -11.20 15.65 -3.80
C GLN A 278 -11.17 14.38 -4.63
N ASN A 279 -10.01 14.01 -5.18
CA ASN A 279 -9.86 12.79 -5.97
C ASN A 279 -9.79 11.53 -5.09
N GLY A 280 -9.93 10.35 -5.70
CA GLY A 280 -9.89 9.07 -4.97
C GLY A 280 -8.56 8.79 -4.25
N LEU A 281 -7.46 9.39 -4.71
CA LEU A 281 -6.11 9.20 -4.16
C LEU A 281 -5.74 10.19 -3.04
N GLY A 282 -6.70 10.99 -2.56
CA GLY A 282 -6.53 11.87 -1.40
C GLY A 282 -6.01 13.27 -1.72
N GLY A 283 -5.75 13.57 -3.00
CA GLY A 283 -5.45 14.92 -3.48
C GLY A 283 -6.70 15.68 -3.91
N TYR A 284 -6.51 16.90 -4.41
CA TYR A 284 -7.56 17.69 -5.05
C TYR A 284 -7.21 17.96 -6.49
N ASP A 285 -8.19 17.84 -7.37
CA ASP A 285 -8.03 18.18 -8.78
C ASP A 285 -8.97 19.34 -9.17
N THR A 286 -8.52 20.16 -10.13
CA THR A 286 -9.33 21.25 -10.67
C THR A 286 -9.94 20.87 -12.01
N LEU A 287 -11.22 21.18 -12.22
CA LEU A 287 -11.92 21.07 -13.50
C LEU A 287 -12.40 22.42 -14.00
N PRO A 288 -12.05 22.83 -15.24
CA PRO A 288 -12.60 24.01 -15.86
C PRO A 288 -13.98 23.72 -16.48
N PHE A 289 -14.95 24.58 -16.20
CA PHE A 289 -16.25 24.62 -16.85
C PHE A 289 -16.33 25.90 -17.68
N VAL A 290 -16.34 25.73 -19.00
CA VAL A 290 -16.24 26.83 -19.99
C VAL A 290 -17.54 27.05 -20.77
N GLY A 291 -18.57 26.24 -20.51
CA GLY A 291 -19.89 26.41 -21.11
C GLY A 291 -20.77 27.40 -20.35
N LEU A 292 -22.03 27.49 -20.77
CA LEU A 292 -23.02 28.36 -20.14
C LEU A 292 -23.22 27.99 -18.67
N SER A 293 -22.98 28.95 -17.78
CA SER A 293 -23.29 28.82 -16.35
C SER A 293 -24.66 29.42 -16.03
N VAL A 294 -25.53 28.68 -15.36
CA VAL A 294 -26.84 29.16 -14.93
C VAL A 294 -26.93 29.13 -13.42
N GLU A 295 -27.07 30.29 -12.79
CA GLU A 295 -27.39 30.41 -11.37
C GLU A 295 -28.90 30.54 -11.16
N SER A 296 -29.41 29.80 -10.18
CA SER A 296 -30.83 29.84 -9.77
C SER A 296 -30.95 29.85 -8.25
N MET A 297 -32.10 30.30 -7.75
CA MET A 297 -32.39 30.33 -6.32
C MET A 297 -33.77 29.73 -6.08
N LYS A 298 -33.81 28.64 -5.32
CA LYS A 298 -35.05 28.03 -4.83
C LYS A 298 -35.37 28.64 -3.47
N VAL A 299 -36.62 29.07 -3.28
CA VAL A 299 -37.05 29.74 -2.03
C VAL A 299 -38.10 28.89 -1.33
N SER A 300 -37.79 28.46 -0.11
CA SER A 300 -38.76 27.85 0.81
C SER A 300 -39.32 28.92 1.74
N ARG A 301 -40.64 28.91 1.96
CA ARG A 301 -41.33 29.86 2.84
C ARG A 301 -42.17 29.10 3.85
N GLN A 302 -41.99 29.40 5.13
CA GLN A 302 -42.90 28.93 6.17
C GLN A 302 -44.02 29.95 6.35
N ILE A 303 -45.25 29.54 6.03
CA ILE A 303 -46.45 30.37 6.12
C ILE A 303 -47.21 29.99 7.40
N LEU A 304 -47.59 30.99 8.19
CA LEU A 304 -48.44 30.84 9.37
C LEU A 304 -49.80 31.47 9.09
N SER A 305 -50.87 30.72 9.36
CA SER A 305 -52.23 31.24 9.42
C SER A 305 -52.51 31.81 10.82
N ARG A 306 -52.81 33.09 10.92
CA ARG A 306 -53.22 33.74 12.15
C ARG A 306 -54.75 33.80 12.20
N PHE A 307 -55.35 33.27 13.25
CA PHE A 307 -56.78 33.49 13.52
C PHE A 307 -57.02 34.98 13.79
N VAL A 308 -57.78 35.63 12.93
CA VAL A 308 -58.29 36.99 13.13
C VAL A 308 -59.75 36.80 13.53
N GLY A 309 -60.17 37.39 14.65
CA GLY A 309 -61.54 37.24 15.17
C GLY A 309 -62.63 37.77 14.20
N HIS A 310 -63.87 37.87 14.67
CA HIS A 310 -65.01 38.25 13.81
C HIS A 310 -64.97 39.70 13.27
N ASP A 311 -64.10 40.56 13.82
CA ASP A 311 -63.91 41.96 13.42
C ASP A 311 -62.71 42.12 12.47
N TYR A 312 -62.67 41.38 11.36
CA TYR A 312 -61.54 41.48 10.42
C TYR A 312 -61.66 42.71 9.52
N LEU A 313 -60.58 43.50 9.44
CA LEU A 313 -60.42 44.57 8.46
C LEU A 313 -59.79 43.99 7.18
N PRO A 314 -60.28 44.34 5.96
CA PRO A 314 -59.76 43.81 4.69
C PRO A 314 -58.26 44.08 4.43
N THR A 315 -57.65 44.96 5.22
CA THR A 315 -56.22 45.32 5.12
C THR A 315 -55.31 44.40 5.94
N VAL A 316 -55.86 43.50 6.75
CA VAL A 316 -55.08 42.61 7.62
C VAL A 316 -54.88 41.27 6.94
N SER A 317 -53.63 40.88 6.72
CA SER A 317 -53.31 39.54 6.21
C SER A 317 -53.52 38.48 7.29
N GLU A 318 -54.24 37.42 6.94
CA GLU A 318 -54.42 36.22 7.77
C GLU A 318 -53.24 35.25 7.62
N GLU A 319 -52.52 35.32 6.50
CA GLU A 319 -51.30 34.56 6.25
C GLU A 319 -50.07 35.47 6.37
N ILE A 320 -49.10 35.04 7.18
CA ILE A 320 -47.84 35.76 7.38
C ILE A 320 -46.69 34.80 7.09
N ILE A 321 -45.67 35.28 6.38
CA ILE A 321 -44.43 34.54 6.17
C ILE A 321 -43.57 34.71 7.43
N ASN A 322 -43.31 33.61 8.13
CA ASN A 322 -42.48 33.60 9.34
C ASN A 322 -40.99 33.56 9.00
N GLU A 323 -40.62 32.64 8.11
CA GLU A 323 -39.24 32.38 7.73
C GLU A 323 -39.14 32.12 6.22
N VAL A 324 -38.05 32.59 5.64
CA VAL A 324 -37.69 32.39 4.23
C VAL A 324 -36.27 31.88 4.16
N THR A 325 -36.09 30.72 3.55
CA THR A 325 -34.77 30.11 3.32
C THR A 325 -34.55 30.00 1.81
N GLY A 326 -33.43 30.55 1.33
CA GLY A 326 -33.00 30.43 -0.06
C GLY A 326 -31.91 29.37 -0.23
N ASP A 327 -32.15 28.42 -1.14
CA ASP A 327 -31.16 27.48 -1.65
C ASP A 327 -30.66 27.97 -3.01
N ARG A 328 -29.41 28.42 -3.08
CA ARG A 328 -28.77 28.76 -4.36
C ARG A 328 -28.27 27.50 -5.05
N GLN A 329 -28.48 27.43 -6.35
CA GLN A 329 -27.96 26.38 -7.22
C GLN A 329 -27.23 26.99 -8.40
N ILE A 330 -26.17 26.32 -8.85
CA ILE A 330 -25.42 26.67 -10.05
C ILE A 330 -25.34 25.46 -10.97
N THR A 331 -25.66 25.65 -12.25
CA THR A 331 -25.47 24.63 -13.28
C THR A 331 -24.28 25.02 -14.12
N LEU A 332 -23.32 24.11 -14.25
CA LEU A 332 -22.06 24.28 -14.96
C LEU A 332 -22.05 23.36 -16.19
N SER A 333 -21.55 23.85 -17.32
CA SER A 333 -21.37 23.06 -18.55
C SER A 333 -19.89 22.84 -18.82
N THR A 334 -19.53 21.58 -19.12
CA THR A 334 -18.15 21.18 -19.42
C THR A 334 -17.64 21.73 -20.75
N GLY A 335 -18.56 22.10 -21.64
CA GLY A 335 -18.25 22.48 -23.01
C GLY A 335 -18.01 21.28 -23.92
N ASN A 336 -18.05 21.54 -25.23
CA ASN A 336 -18.16 20.55 -26.30
C ASN A 336 -16.85 19.77 -26.62
N ARG A 337 -15.93 19.60 -25.66
CA ARG A 337 -14.57 19.07 -25.92
C ARG A 337 -14.10 17.98 -24.96
N LEU A 338 -15.01 17.25 -24.33
CA LEU A 338 -14.67 16.08 -23.52
C LEU A 338 -14.09 14.96 -24.39
N ARG A 339 -12.83 14.57 -24.13
CA ARG A 339 -12.20 13.38 -24.75
C ARG A 339 -12.59 12.10 -24.01
N ALA A 340 -12.35 10.95 -24.64
CA ALA A 340 -12.66 9.65 -24.07
C ALA A 340 -12.10 9.45 -22.65
N GLU A 341 -10.83 9.77 -22.45
CA GLU A 341 -10.13 9.64 -21.15
C GLU A 341 -10.72 10.53 -20.05
N HIS A 342 -11.23 11.72 -20.40
CA HIS A 342 -11.85 12.62 -19.43
C HIS A 342 -13.20 12.10 -18.94
N ARG A 343 -13.88 11.27 -19.75
CA ARG A 343 -15.16 10.65 -19.36
C ARG A 343 -14.97 9.61 -18.26
N THR A 344 -13.93 8.78 -18.37
CA THR A 344 -13.57 7.82 -17.31
C THR A 344 -13.11 8.56 -16.06
N TYR A 345 -12.33 9.62 -16.21
CA TYR A 345 -11.91 10.45 -15.09
C TYR A 345 -13.08 11.10 -14.33
N PHE A 346 -14.19 11.41 -14.99
CA PHE A 346 -15.39 11.90 -14.30
C PHE A 346 -16.00 10.88 -13.33
N GLU A 347 -15.75 9.58 -13.49
CA GLU A 347 -16.19 8.59 -12.50
C GLU A 347 -15.53 8.83 -11.14
N ASP A 348 -14.25 9.22 -11.12
CA ASP A 348 -13.55 9.62 -9.88
C ASP A 348 -14.17 10.89 -9.27
N MET A 349 -14.53 11.87 -10.10
CA MET A 349 -15.24 13.06 -9.65
C MET A 349 -16.61 12.73 -9.04
N LEU A 350 -17.37 11.78 -9.61
CA LEU A 350 -18.68 11.37 -9.07
C LEU A 350 -18.58 10.72 -7.69
N LEU A 351 -17.46 10.05 -7.41
CA LEU A 351 -17.19 9.40 -6.13
C LEU A 351 -16.55 10.34 -5.10
N SER A 352 -16.35 11.61 -5.45
CA SER A 352 -15.76 12.59 -4.56
C SER A 352 -16.67 12.95 -3.39
N GLN A 353 -16.07 13.15 -2.22
CA GLN A 353 -16.76 13.54 -0.99
C GLN A 353 -16.80 15.07 -0.80
N GLU A 354 -15.92 15.82 -1.46
CA GLU A 354 -15.81 17.27 -1.32
C GLU A 354 -15.79 17.98 -2.67
N PHE A 355 -16.61 19.03 -2.79
CA PHE A 355 -16.66 19.90 -3.96
C PHE A 355 -16.61 21.37 -3.55
N ARG A 356 -15.82 22.17 -4.27
CA ARG A 356 -15.70 23.61 -4.05
C ARG A 356 -15.65 24.33 -5.38
N ILE A 357 -16.27 25.49 -5.47
CA ILE A 357 -16.25 26.33 -6.66
C ILE A 357 -15.41 27.58 -6.40
N ALA A 358 -14.63 27.99 -7.39
CA ALA A 358 -13.91 29.26 -7.37
C ALA A 358 -14.89 30.43 -7.52
N ASP A 359 -14.96 31.32 -6.54
CA ASP A 359 -15.74 32.55 -6.61
C ASP A 359 -15.04 33.69 -5.82
N ASN A 360 -14.85 34.84 -6.45
CA ASN A 360 -14.24 36.06 -5.87
C ASN A 360 -12.94 35.83 -5.06
N GLY A 361 -12.06 34.92 -5.51
CA GLY A 361 -10.79 34.65 -4.83
C GLY A 361 -10.88 33.66 -3.66
N GLU A 362 -12.00 32.94 -3.52
CA GLU A 362 -12.20 31.95 -2.46
C GLU A 362 -12.78 30.64 -3.01
N TRP A 363 -12.50 29.55 -2.29
CA TRP A 363 -13.12 28.25 -2.54
C TRP A 363 -14.42 28.14 -1.76
N ILE A 364 -15.56 28.23 -2.45
CA ILE A 364 -16.88 28.11 -1.84
C ILE A 364 -17.35 26.65 -1.89
N PRO A 365 -17.69 26.03 -0.74
CA PRO A 365 -18.19 24.66 -0.71
C PRO A 365 -19.55 24.52 -1.40
N VAL A 366 -19.69 23.46 -2.20
CA VAL A 366 -20.91 23.10 -2.91
C VAL A 366 -21.17 21.59 -2.79
N VAL A 367 -22.41 21.17 -3.04
CA VAL A 367 -22.81 19.75 -3.04
C VAL A 367 -23.50 19.43 -4.37
N PRO A 368 -23.22 18.29 -5.01
CA PRO A 368 -23.90 17.90 -6.24
C PRO A 368 -25.41 17.77 -6.02
N ALA A 369 -26.20 18.25 -6.98
CA ALA A 369 -27.66 18.09 -7.02
C ALA A 369 -28.09 17.01 -8.03
N PHE A 370 -27.16 16.18 -8.46
CA PHE A 370 -27.34 15.08 -9.40
C PHE A 370 -26.81 13.79 -8.78
N ASP A 371 -27.47 12.67 -9.08
CA ASP A 371 -27.08 11.34 -8.59
C ASP A 371 -26.53 10.44 -9.70
N THR A 372 -26.60 10.90 -10.97
CA THR A 372 -26.22 10.10 -12.14
C THR A 372 -25.54 10.98 -13.19
N LEU A 373 -24.54 10.41 -13.87
CA LEU A 373 -23.90 11.04 -15.02
C LEU A 373 -23.66 9.97 -16.10
N THR A 374 -24.06 10.26 -17.33
CA THR A 374 -23.80 9.36 -18.46
C THR A 374 -22.33 9.46 -18.86
N THR A 375 -21.53 8.46 -18.47
CA THR A 375 -20.09 8.41 -18.75
C THR A 375 -19.81 8.08 -20.21
N GLU A 376 -20.58 7.17 -20.82
CA GLU A 376 -20.43 6.82 -22.24
C GLU A 376 -21.77 6.73 -22.97
N ASN A 377 -21.87 7.47 -24.09
CA ASN A 377 -22.93 7.33 -25.06
C ASN A 377 -22.32 7.46 -26.47
N ILE A 378 -22.25 6.35 -27.20
CA ILE A 378 -21.60 6.27 -28.51
C ILE A 378 -22.33 7.15 -29.57
N ALA A 379 -23.63 7.39 -29.38
CA ALA A 379 -24.43 8.17 -30.33
C ALA A 379 -24.35 9.69 -30.12
N GLU A 380 -23.63 10.16 -29.10
CA GLU A 380 -23.60 11.56 -28.72
C GLU A 380 -22.36 12.28 -29.28
N TRP A 381 -22.57 13.26 -30.17
CA TRP A 381 -21.51 14.14 -30.67
C TRP A 381 -22.06 15.51 -31.10
N PRO A 382 -21.50 16.65 -30.66
CA PRO A 382 -20.47 16.78 -29.62
C PRO A 382 -21.01 16.42 -28.23
N ILE A 383 -20.12 15.95 -27.35
CA ILE A 383 -20.46 15.57 -25.97
C ILE A 383 -20.31 16.81 -25.08
N ASP A 384 -21.40 17.23 -24.46
CA ASP A 384 -21.41 18.22 -23.38
C ASP A 384 -22.12 17.62 -22.16
N ARG A 385 -21.68 17.98 -20.97
CA ARG A 385 -22.26 17.57 -19.70
C ARG A 385 -22.60 18.81 -18.90
N THR A 386 -23.83 18.83 -18.39
CA THR A 386 -24.28 19.84 -17.45
C THR A 386 -24.35 19.23 -16.06
N LEU A 387 -23.75 19.90 -15.09
CA LEU A 387 -23.68 19.47 -13.70
C LEU A 387 -24.28 20.56 -12.83
N THR A 388 -25.26 20.21 -12.01
CA THR A 388 -25.91 21.16 -11.10
C THR A 388 -25.40 20.94 -9.68
N PHE A 389 -24.99 22.02 -9.03
CA PHE A 389 -24.50 22.04 -7.65
C PHE A 389 -25.35 23.00 -6.81
N ARG A 390 -25.49 22.71 -5.52
CA ARG A 390 -26.13 23.55 -4.51
C ARG A 390 -25.06 24.12 -3.58
N TYR A 391 -25.15 25.40 -3.26
CA TYR A 391 -24.29 26.00 -2.23
C TYR A 391 -24.67 25.46 -0.85
N THR A 392 -23.69 25.12 -0.02
CA THR A 392 -23.95 24.53 1.30
C THR A 392 -24.48 25.54 2.31
N ASN A 393 -24.04 26.80 2.21
CA ASN A 393 -24.42 27.85 3.14
C ASN A 393 -25.84 28.36 2.85
N PRO A 394 -26.78 28.28 3.82
CA PRO A 394 -28.13 28.78 3.64
C PRO A 394 -28.12 30.31 3.53
N PHE A 395 -28.95 30.84 2.63
CA PHE A 395 -29.04 32.28 2.42
C PHE A 395 -30.42 32.79 2.87
N SER A 396 -30.44 33.62 3.92
CA SER A 396 -31.67 34.21 4.44
C SER A 396 -31.91 35.65 3.97
N ARG A 397 -30.86 36.37 3.60
CA ARG A 397 -30.92 37.80 3.24
C ARG A 397 -29.93 38.13 2.13
N PHE A 398 -30.36 38.93 1.17
CA PHE A 398 -29.51 39.42 0.10
C PHE A 398 -28.69 40.65 0.52
N SER A 399 -27.40 40.64 0.18
CA SER A 399 -26.48 41.75 0.35
C SER A 399 -25.46 41.76 -0.79
N LYS A 400 -25.13 42.95 -1.31
CA LYS A 400 -24.05 43.22 -2.28
C LYS A 400 -23.03 44.20 -1.70
N LEU A 401 -22.80 44.11 -0.39
CA LEU A 401 -21.79 44.94 0.26
C LEU A 401 -20.39 44.50 -0.18
N PRO A 402 -19.48 45.44 -0.45
CA PRO A 402 -18.09 45.09 -0.74
C PRO A 402 -17.47 44.41 0.48
N LYS A 403 -16.54 43.47 0.24
CA LYS A 403 -15.75 42.85 1.30
C LYS A 403 -14.91 43.94 1.97
N ILE A 404 -15.09 44.12 3.27
CA ILE A 404 -14.24 45.00 4.08
C ILE A 404 -13.20 44.09 4.74
N ALA A 405 -11.92 44.48 4.65
CA ALA A 405 -10.87 43.79 5.39
C ALA A 405 -11.17 43.91 6.89
N LYS A 406 -11.17 42.79 7.59
CA LYS A 406 -11.38 42.79 9.04
C LYS A 406 -10.15 43.41 9.70
N ASP A 407 -10.35 44.37 10.59
CA ASP A 407 -9.27 44.89 11.44
C ASP A 407 -8.86 43.79 12.42
N ASP A 408 -7.92 42.95 12.02
CA ASP A 408 -7.40 41.87 12.84
C ASP A 408 -6.27 42.38 13.75
N ARG A 409 -6.39 42.09 15.06
CA ARG A 409 -5.31 42.34 16.02
C ARG A 409 -4.05 41.58 15.57
N PRO A 410 -2.84 42.17 15.70
CA PRO A 410 -1.61 41.47 15.33
C PRO A 410 -1.45 40.16 16.10
N THR A 411 -1.19 39.08 15.38
CA THR A 411 -1.03 37.72 15.92
C THR A 411 0.28 37.11 15.46
N GLY A 412 0.83 36.19 16.26
CA GLY A 412 1.97 35.35 15.90
C GLY A 412 1.70 33.88 16.23
N TRP A 413 2.68 33.03 15.91
CA TRP A 413 2.67 31.60 16.19
C TRP A 413 3.81 31.23 17.12
N ARG A 414 3.58 30.28 18.03
CA ARG A 414 4.59 29.70 18.92
C ARG A 414 4.41 28.19 19.02
N ASP A 415 5.44 27.51 19.50
CA ASP A 415 5.43 26.07 19.77
C ASP A 415 4.34 25.68 20.77
N TRP A 416 3.73 24.51 20.55
CA TRP A 416 2.70 23.93 21.41
C TRP A 416 3.01 22.49 21.78
N ILE A 417 3.27 21.64 20.79
CA ILE A 417 3.66 20.23 20.96
C ILE A 417 4.97 20.00 20.23
N THR A 418 5.90 19.28 20.86
CA THR A 418 7.21 18.94 20.29
C THR A 418 7.53 17.46 20.48
N SER A 419 8.24 16.85 19.53
CA SER A 419 8.77 15.49 19.62
C SER A 419 10.17 15.40 19.04
N CYS A 420 10.84 14.25 19.20
CA CYS A 420 12.04 13.95 18.43
C CYS A 420 11.66 13.57 17.00
N GLU A 421 12.48 14.00 16.04
CA GLU A 421 12.35 13.56 14.65
C GLU A 421 12.85 12.11 14.52
N LEU A 422 12.06 11.29 13.81
CA LEU A 422 12.37 9.90 13.53
C LEU A 422 12.80 9.73 12.07
N GLY A 423 13.91 9.06 11.84
CA GLY A 423 14.39 8.68 10.51
C GLY A 423 13.60 7.53 9.90
N ALA A 424 13.92 7.17 8.65
CA ALA A 424 13.26 6.10 7.91
C ALA A 424 13.32 4.72 8.60
N ASN A 425 14.34 4.50 9.43
CA ASN A 425 14.53 3.25 10.18
C ASN A 425 13.85 3.28 11.57
N GLY A 426 13.14 4.35 11.92
CA GLY A 426 12.50 4.54 13.23
C GLY A 426 13.46 4.94 14.36
N LEU A 427 14.70 5.28 14.03
CA LEU A 427 15.70 5.83 14.96
C LEU A 427 15.55 7.35 15.07
N ARG A 428 15.88 7.93 16.23
CA ARG A 428 15.94 9.38 16.38
C ARG A 428 17.10 9.98 15.57
N THR A 429 16.91 11.18 15.03
CA THR A 429 17.90 11.86 14.16
C THR A 429 18.85 12.82 14.88
N GLY A 430 18.70 13.07 16.19
CA GLY A 430 19.40 14.15 16.91
C GLY A 430 18.65 15.48 16.89
N ARG A 431 17.49 15.55 16.22
CA ARG A 431 16.74 16.81 16.02
C ARG A 431 15.39 16.78 16.74
N ARG A 432 15.02 17.92 17.33
CA ARG A 432 13.68 18.18 17.86
C ARG A 432 12.85 18.88 16.82
N ILE A 433 11.59 18.45 16.73
CA ILE A 433 10.58 19.05 15.88
C ILE A 433 9.45 19.59 16.73
N VAL A 434 8.87 20.70 16.29
CA VAL A 434 7.55 21.15 16.74
C VAL A 434 6.53 20.45 15.84
N ASN A 435 5.53 19.81 16.42
CA ASN A 435 4.45 19.15 15.68
C ASN A 435 3.29 20.11 15.43
N ALA A 436 3.00 20.98 16.40
CA ALA A 436 1.88 21.92 16.35
C ALA A 436 2.26 23.30 16.89
N LEU A 437 1.71 24.32 16.24
CA LEU A 437 1.79 25.72 16.61
C LEU A 437 0.46 26.19 17.19
N VAL A 438 0.53 27.14 18.12
CA VAL A 438 -0.65 27.85 18.64
C VAL A 438 -0.58 29.33 18.27
N LYS A 439 -1.72 29.88 17.84
CA LYS A 439 -1.83 31.30 17.52
C LYS A 439 -2.03 32.13 18.78
N TYR A 440 -1.25 33.19 18.94
CA TYR A 440 -1.32 34.10 20.08
C TYR A 440 -1.34 35.57 19.63
N TYR A 441 -1.87 36.46 20.45
CA TYR A 441 -1.84 37.91 20.19
C TYR A 441 -0.48 38.50 20.56
N LEU A 442 0.15 39.24 19.65
CA LEU A 442 1.50 39.79 19.86
C LEU A 442 1.54 40.86 20.97
N ASP A 443 0.43 41.55 21.21
CA ASP A 443 0.33 42.62 22.21
C ASP A 443 0.22 42.09 23.65
N SER A 444 -0.44 40.95 23.84
CA SER A 444 -0.87 40.43 25.15
C SER A 444 -0.28 39.07 25.50
N GLY A 445 0.25 38.32 24.51
CA GLY A 445 0.79 36.98 24.72
C GLY A 445 -0.27 35.89 24.96
N GLU A 446 -1.55 36.27 25.01
CA GLU A 446 -2.68 35.37 25.20
C GLU A 446 -2.99 34.58 23.92
N ASN A 447 -3.43 33.34 24.07
CA ASN A 447 -3.89 32.53 22.95
C ASN A 447 -5.13 33.17 22.31
N VAL A 448 -5.18 33.17 20.98
CA VAL A 448 -6.39 33.56 20.24
C VAL A 448 -7.54 32.64 20.64
N ARG A 449 -8.75 33.19 20.84
CA ARG A 449 -9.95 32.43 21.19
C ARG A 449 -10.99 32.52 20.06
N PRO A 450 -11.59 31.40 19.61
CA PRO A 450 -11.29 30.01 19.99
C PRO A 450 -9.84 29.62 19.67
N LEU A 451 -9.31 28.61 20.37
CA LEU A 451 -7.91 28.18 20.20
C LEU A 451 -7.67 27.84 18.73
N VAL A 452 -6.76 28.57 18.09
CA VAL A 452 -6.36 28.31 16.71
C VAL A 452 -5.01 27.63 16.75
N THR A 453 -4.96 26.37 16.32
CA THR A 453 -3.74 25.60 16.15
C THR A 453 -3.46 25.40 14.68
N SER A 454 -2.18 25.29 14.32
CA SER A 454 -1.72 24.90 12.99
C SER A 454 -0.71 23.78 13.13
N VAL A 455 -0.64 22.89 12.15
CA VAL A 455 0.50 21.98 12.05
C VAL A 455 1.76 22.79 11.76
N ASN A 456 2.87 22.43 12.41
CA ASN A 456 4.17 22.99 12.08
C ASN A 456 4.77 22.20 10.92
N ALA A 457 4.60 22.72 9.70
CA ALA A 457 5.14 22.11 8.50
C ALA A 457 5.89 23.15 7.68
N PRO A 458 6.96 22.78 6.94
CA PRO A 458 7.72 23.76 6.18
C PRO A 458 6.82 24.48 5.16
N GLY A 459 6.91 25.81 5.14
CA GLY A 459 6.04 26.69 4.34
C GLY A 459 4.78 27.19 5.07
N ALA A 460 4.43 26.64 6.24
CA ALA A 460 3.36 27.18 7.08
C ALA A 460 3.74 28.55 7.67
N ASP A 461 2.74 29.39 7.90
CA ASP A 461 2.94 30.66 8.59
C ASP A 461 3.42 30.42 10.02
N GLY A 462 4.55 31.02 10.40
CA GLY A 462 5.19 30.79 11.69
C GLY A 462 5.91 29.45 11.85
N TYR A 463 6.28 28.78 10.75
CA TYR A 463 7.07 27.55 10.77
C TYR A 463 8.34 27.69 11.62
N ILE A 464 8.54 26.71 12.50
CA ILE A 464 9.74 26.57 13.33
C ILE A 464 10.51 25.35 12.80
N PRO A 465 11.69 25.54 12.18
CA PRO A 465 12.47 24.44 11.62
C PRO A 465 13.02 23.50 12.71
N PRO A 466 13.28 22.22 12.40
CA PRO A 466 13.88 21.30 13.34
C PRO A 466 15.27 21.79 13.79
N TRP A 467 15.55 21.68 15.09
CA TRP A 467 16.85 22.06 15.67
C TRP A 467 17.50 20.89 16.40
N GLU A 468 18.83 20.88 16.46
CA GLU A 468 19.60 19.84 17.16
C GLU A 468 19.38 19.93 18.68
N THR A 469 19.20 18.78 19.34
CA THR A 469 19.09 18.69 20.80
C THR A 469 19.60 17.34 21.29
N GLU A 470 20.35 17.35 22.40
CA GLU A 470 20.91 16.13 23.01
C GLU A 470 19.80 15.14 23.45
N ASP A 471 18.66 15.65 23.92
CA ASP A 471 17.49 14.82 24.29
C ASP A 471 16.93 13.95 23.15
N CYS A 472 17.29 14.23 21.90
CA CYS A 472 16.84 13.51 20.71
C CYS A 472 17.99 12.81 19.98
N ASP A 473 19.16 12.67 20.59
CA ASP A 473 20.29 11.94 20.00
C ASP A 473 19.92 10.50 19.68
N LEU A 474 20.58 9.92 18.67
CA LEU A 474 20.30 8.57 18.18
C LEU A 474 20.37 7.53 19.31
N GLU A 475 21.33 7.67 20.23
CA GLU A 475 21.53 6.82 21.40
C GLU A 475 20.37 6.88 22.43
N THR A 476 19.54 7.92 22.36
CA THR A 476 18.37 8.09 23.25
C THR A 476 17.11 7.40 22.71
N THR A 477 17.19 6.73 21.56
CA THR A 477 16.07 5.96 21.01
C THR A 477 15.64 4.87 22.03
N PRO A 478 14.35 4.77 22.42
CA PRO A 478 13.94 3.89 23.51
C PRO A 478 14.19 2.40 23.25
N PHE A 479 14.00 1.94 22.01
CA PHE A 479 14.15 0.53 21.63
C PHE A 479 14.98 0.40 20.33
N PHE A 480 16.04 -0.40 20.38
CA PHE A 480 16.90 -0.71 19.24
C PHE A 480 16.69 -2.15 18.78
N SER A 481 16.67 -2.40 17.48
CA SER A 481 16.52 -3.76 16.95
C SER A 481 17.69 -4.65 17.35
N GLU A 482 17.42 -5.89 17.75
CA GLU A 482 18.43 -6.93 17.88
C GLU A 482 18.93 -7.40 16.49
N GLU A 483 20.04 -8.13 16.46
CA GLU A 483 20.53 -8.73 15.21
C GLU A 483 19.50 -9.74 14.67
N VAL A 484 19.09 -9.55 13.41
CA VAL A 484 18.18 -10.47 12.73
C VAL A 484 18.96 -11.27 11.69
N VAL A 485 18.98 -12.59 11.85
CA VAL A 485 19.51 -13.53 10.86
C VAL A 485 18.36 -14.32 10.26
N TYR A 486 18.04 -14.03 9.01
CA TYR A 486 16.97 -14.69 8.27
C TYR A 486 17.55 -15.57 7.14
N VAL A 487 17.14 -16.84 7.10
CA VAL A 487 17.54 -17.76 6.01
C VAL A 487 16.60 -17.55 4.83
N SER A 488 17.15 -17.10 3.71
CA SER A 488 16.40 -16.84 2.47
C SER A 488 15.64 -18.09 2.01
N GLN A 489 14.36 -17.90 1.69
CA GLN A 489 13.51 -18.96 1.10
C GLN A 489 13.80 -19.15 -0.38
N LYS A 490 14.52 -18.20 -0.99
CA LYS A 490 14.96 -18.27 -2.38
C LYS A 490 16.32 -18.96 -2.47
N LYS A 491 16.45 -19.85 -3.47
CA LYS A 491 17.69 -20.55 -3.76
C LYS A 491 18.31 -19.98 -5.03
N LYS A 492 19.64 -20.00 -5.11
CA LYS A 492 20.36 -19.60 -6.32
C LYS A 492 19.89 -20.38 -7.55
N SER A 493 19.51 -19.65 -8.59
CA SER A 493 19.24 -20.20 -9.91
C SER A 493 20.54 -20.25 -10.74
N GLY A 494 20.57 -21.10 -11.78
CA GLY A 494 21.68 -21.14 -12.74
C GLY A 494 22.95 -21.87 -12.28
N CYS A 495 22.85 -22.79 -11.32
CA CYS A 495 24.00 -23.63 -10.94
C CYS A 495 24.40 -24.61 -12.06
N SER A 496 25.71 -24.84 -12.19
CA SER A 496 26.29 -25.81 -13.12
C SER A 496 25.81 -27.24 -12.85
N VAL A 497 25.88 -28.11 -13.87
CA VAL A 497 25.55 -29.54 -13.72
C VAL A 497 26.34 -30.16 -12.56
N GLY A 498 25.64 -30.86 -11.65
CA GLY A 498 26.23 -31.41 -10.42
C GLY A 498 26.26 -30.47 -9.22
N PHE A 499 25.53 -29.34 -9.30
CA PHE A 499 25.33 -28.40 -8.19
C PHE A 499 23.87 -27.92 -8.14
N ILE A 500 23.38 -27.63 -6.94
CA ILE A 500 22.06 -27.00 -6.71
C ILE A 500 22.23 -25.64 -6.02
N GLY A 501 21.23 -24.77 -6.14
CA GLY A 501 21.24 -23.50 -5.43
C GLY A 501 21.14 -23.68 -3.93
N GLY A 502 22.11 -23.15 -3.19
CA GLY A 502 21.98 -22.93 -1.75
C GLY A 502 21.09 -21.74 -1.44
N SER A 503 20.69 -21.64 -0.17
CA SER A 503 20.14 -20.43 0.42
C SER A 503 21.29 -19.54 0.92
N TRP A 504 21.01 -18.25 1.14
CA TRP A 504 21.92 -17.32 1.81
C TRP A 504 21.27 -16.80 3.08
N ASN A 505 22.11 -16.35 4.01
CA ASN A 505 21.65 -15.72 5.25
C ASN A 505 21.62 -14.20 5.04
N ILE A 506 20.46 -13.61 5.29
CA ILE A 506 20.24 -12.17 5.32
C ILE A 506 20.47 -11.73 6.77
N THR A 507 21.52 -10.94 6.99
CA THR A 507 21.84 -10.42 8.32
C THR A 507 21.57 -8.92 8.34
N ILE A 508 20.67 -8.51 9.22
CA ILE A 508 20.47 -7.11 9.61
C ILE A 508 21.18 -6.92 10.95
N ALA A 509 22.16 -6.03 10.98
CA ALA A 509 22.93 -5.76 12.19
C ALA A 509 22.04 -5.21 13.30
N ALA A 510 22.40 -5.48 14.56
CA ALA A 510 21.76 -4.83 15.70
C ALA A 510 21.81 -3.29 15.56
N GLU A 511 20.84 -2.61 16.15
CA GLU A 511 20.69 -1.14 16.17
C GLU A 511 20.43 -0.51 14.78
N SER A 512 20.24 -1.30 13.72
CA SER A 512 19.91 -0.78 12.38
C SER A 512 18.52 -0.12 12.31
N TYR A 513 17.59 -0.57 13.15
CA TYR A 513 16.21 -0.06 13.24
C TYR A 513 15.87 0.31 14.69
N GLY A 514 14.93 1.24 14.84
CA GLY A 514 14.47 1.75 16.12
C GLY A 514 12.95 1.80 16.25
N SER A 515 12.49 1.94 17.50
CA SER A 515 11.09 2.19 17.82
C SER A 515 10.93 3.07 19.05
N GLU A 516 9.89 3.90 19.04
CA GLU A 516 9.36 4.62 20.22
C GLU A 516 8.27 3.80 20.94
N ILE A 517 7.84 2.67 20.38
CA ILE A 517 6.70 1.87 20.85
C ILE A 517 7.17 0.71 21.71
N SER A 518 7.95 -0.22 21.15
CA SER A 518 8.38 -1.43 21.85
C SER A 518 9.59 -2.09 21.18
N GLN A 519 10.25 -2.98 21.94
CA GLN A 519 11.32 -3.84 21.43
C GLN A 519 10.83 -4.77 20.30
N ALA A 520 9.59 -5.25 20.39
CA ALA A 520 9.01 -6.12 19.38
C ALA A 520 8.82 -5.40 18.04
N ASP A 521 8.34 -4.15 18.06
CA ASP A 521 8.19 -3.34 16.83
C ASP A 521 9.56 -3.01 16.19
N ALA A 522 10.60 -2.72 16.98
CA ALA A 522 11.95 -2.52 16.46
C ALA A 522 12.51 -3.79 15.77
N ASN A 523 12.36 -4.96 16.41
CA ASN A 523 12.78 -6.24 15.85
C ASN A 523 11.95 -6.63 14.60
N ALA A 524 10.65 -6.36 14.61
CA ALA A 524 9.76 -6.64 13.48
C ALA A 524 10.10 -5.78 12.26
N LYS A 525 10.46 -4.50 12.45
CA LYS A 525 10.97 -3.63 11.36
C LYS A 525 12.25 -4.19 10.74
N ALA A 526 13.20 -4.64 11.57
CA ALA A 526 14.42 -5.28 11.08
C ALA A 526 14.12 -6.58 10.31
N LEU A 527 13.19 -7.41 10.79
CA LEU A 527 12.74 -8.61 10.09
C LEU A 527 12.03 -8.29 8.77
N ALA A 528 11.16 -7.28 8.74
CA ALA A 528 10.49 -6.84 7.52
C ALA A 528 11.49 -6.36 6.47
N ALA A 529 12.55 -5.66 6.88
CA ALA A 529 13.64 -5.28 6.00
C ALA A 529 14.41 -6.52 5.47
N ALA A 530 14.69 -7.51 6.33
CA ALA A 530 15.31 -8.76 5.91
C ALA A 530 14.45 -9.51 4.87
N LEU A 531 13.13 -9.57 5.09
CA LEU A 531 12.17 -10.17 4.17
C LEU A 531 12.09 -9.42 2.84
N ALA A 532 12.15 -8.08 2.87
CA ALA A 532 12.20 -7.27 1.65
C ALA A 532 13.47 -7.53 0.83
N MET A 533 14.58 -7.91 1.48
CA MET A 533 15.81 -8.33 0.81
C MET A 533 15.75 -9.76 0.25
N ASP A 534 14.76 -10.59 0.61
CA ASP A 534 14.60 -11.98 0.15
C ASP A 534 14.06 -12.07 -1.29
N THR A 535 14.83 -11.54 -2.24
CA THR A 535 14.53 -11.54 -3.67
C THR A 535 15.34 -12.59 -4.43
N GLN A 536 14.81 -13.06 -5.57
CA GLN A 536 15.54 -14.03 -6.41
C GLN A 536 16.87 -13.45 -6.93
N ALA A 537 16.91 -12.16 -7.27
CA ALA A 537 18.13 -11.49 -7.71
C ALA A 537 19.21 -11.46 -6.62
N ASN A 538 18.80 -11.23 -5.36
CA ASN A 538 19.74 -11.27 -4.23
C ASN A 538 20.20 -12.70 -3.93
N ALA A 539 19.32 -13.70 -4.04
CA ALA A 539 19.70 -15.10 -3.90
C ALA A 539 20.70 -15.54 -4.99
N ASP A 540 20.51 -15.10 -6.24
CA ASP A 540 21.42 -15.41 -7.34
C ASP A 540 22.80 -14.76 -7.15
N THR A 541 22.85 -13.56 -6.57
CA THR A 541 24.08 -12.84 -6.27
C THR A 541 24.81 -13.42 -5.06
N ASN A 542 24.12 -13.59 -3.93
CA ASN A 542 24.73 -13.82 -2.61
C ASN A 542 24.81 -15.30 -2.19
N ALA A 543 23.92 -16.17 -2.71
CA ALA A 543 23.96 -17.58 -2.35
C ALA A 543 25.01 -18.35 -3.17
N VAL A 544 25.38 -19.52 -2.66
CA VAL A 544 26.39 -20.41 -3.27
C VAL A 544 25.73 -21.65 -3.84
N CYS A 545 26.31 -22.17 -4.93
CA CYS A 545 25.92 -23.46 -5.46
C CYS A 545 26.54 -24.57 -4.59
N ILE A 546 25.70 -25.45 -4.06
CA ILE A 546 26.10 -26.54 -3.18
C ILE A 546 26.33 -27.80 -4.01
N SER A 547 27.43 -28.50 -3.71
CA SER A 547 27.75 -29.77 -4.37
C SER A 547 26.79 -30.86 -3.92
N THR A 548 26.57 -31.77 -4.82
CA THR A 548 25.41 -32.62 -4.88
C THR A 548 25.94 -34.02 -4.55
N THR A 549 25.75 -34.48 -3.31
CA THR A 549 26.32 -35.76 -2.82
C THR A 549 25.56 -36.96 -3.42
N PRO A 550 26.22 -37.85 -4.16
CA PRO A 550 25.56 -39.03 -4.73
C PRO A 550 25.06 -40.01 -3.65
N ILE A 551 23.90 -40.63 -3.87
CA ILE A 551 23.25 -41.54 -2.92
C ILE A 551 23.71 -42.98 -3.14
N PRO A 552 24.18 -43.70 -2.11
CA PRO A 552 24.59 -45.09 -2.23
C PRO A 552 23.40 -45.98 -2.63
N LEU A 553 23.64 -46.92 -3.55
CA LEU A 553 22.70 -47.97 -3.94
C LEU A 553 23.29 -49.32 -3.52
N SER A 554 22.51 -50.16 -2.85
CA SER A 554 22.93 -51.51 -2.49
C SER A 554 21.87 -52.57 -2.76
N LEU A 555 22.35 -53.82 -2.84
CA LEU A 555 21.54 -55.02 -2.98
C LEU A 555 21.81 -55.95 -1.79
N VAL A 556 20.74 -56.38 -1.13
CA VAL A 556 20.75 -57.33 -0.02
C VAL A 556 19.85 -58.50 -0.38
N GLN A 557 20.38 -59.72 -0.28
CA GLN A 557 19.61 -60.95 -0.48
C GLN A 557 19.48 -61.67 0.87
N VAL A 558 18.24 -61.81 1.34
CA VAL A 558 17.89 -62.46 2.61
C VAL A 558 17.29 -63.82 2.28
N VAL A 559 18.06 -64.87 2.54
CA VAL A 559 17.70 -66.26 2.25
C VAL A 559 17.52 -67.05 3.53
N SER A 560 16.53 -67.94 3.58
CA SER A 560 16.25 -68.75 4.77
C SER A 560 16.87 -70.15 4.65
N GLY A 561 17.79 -70.49 5.56
CA GLY A 561 18.33 -71.83 5.76
C GLY A 561 19.54 -72.25 4.87
N PRO A 562 20.18 -73.40 5.19
CA PRO A 562 21.36 -73.91 4.49
C PRO A 562 20.99 -74.64 3.20
N VAL A 563 20.36 -73.93 2.26
CA VAL A 563 19.95 -74.46 0.96
C VAL A 563 20.98 -74.13 -0.12
N SER A 564 21.13 -75.00 -1.12
CA SER A 564 22.06 -74.79 -2.23
C SER A 564 21.69 -73.55 -3.07
N TYR A 565 22.68 -72.76 -3.49
CA TYR A 565 22.54 -71.51 -4.25
C TYR A 565 21.80 -71.65 -5.58
N ILE A 566 21.73 -72.88 -6.08
CA ILE A 566 21.07 -73.22 -7.35
C ILE A 566 19.56 -72.94 -7.35
N TYR A 567 18.92 -72.83 -6.17
CA TYR A 567 17.47 -72.64 -6.05
C TYR A 567 17.01 -71.18 -6.01
N TYR A 568 17.93 -70.22 -5.85
CA TYR A 568 17.65 -68.79 -5.76
C TYR A 568 18.11 -68.07 -7.04
N PRO A 569 17.49 -66.94 -7.40
CA PRO A 569 17.89 -66.18 -8.58
C PRO A 569 19.20 -65.41 -8.32
N SER A 570 20.05 -65.35 -9.34
CA SER A 570 21.04 -64.28 -9.43
C SER A 570 20.33 -63.00 -9.90
N ILE A 571 20.68 -61.88 -9.26
CA ILE A 571 19.98 -60.60 -9.49
C ILE A 571 20.97 -59.57 -9.98
N GLN A 572 20.60 -58.93 -11.09
CA GLN A 572 21.28 -57.75 -11.63
C GLN A 572 20.37 -56.54 -11.46
N VAL A 573 20.94 -55.42 -10.98
CA VAL A 573 20.24 -54.14 -10.82
C VAL A 573 20.68 -53.20 -11.93
N LEU A 574 19.72 -52.71 -12.72
CA LEU A 574 19.93 -51.69 -13.73
C LEU A 574 19.13 -50.43 -13.38
N ALA A 575 19.74 -49.26 -13.55
CA ALA A 575 19.04 -47.98 -13.49
C ALA A 575 19.03 -47.37 -14.89
N ASN A 576 17.85 -47.11 -15.45
CA ASN A 576 17.67 -46.65 -16.83
C ASN A 576 18.44 -47.52 -17.85
N SER A 577 18.34 -48.84 -17.70
CA SER A 577 19.03 -49.85 -18.53
C SER A 577 20.56 -49.91 -18.38
N VAL A 578 21.16 -49.11 -17.49
CA VAL A 578 22.61 -49.17 -17.18
C VAL A 578 22.82 -50.04 -15.94
N SER A 579 23.66 -51.06 -16.06
CA SER A 579 23.98 -51.96 -14.95
C SER A 579 24.70 -51.21 -13.83
N LYS A 580 24.04 -51.07 -12.66
CA LYS A 580 24.61 -50.46 -11.46
C LYS A 580 25.21 -51.51 -10.52
N ILE A 581 24.56 -52.67 -10.43
CA ILE A 581 25.07 -53.85 -9.72
C ILE A 581 25.01 -55.03 -10.70
N PRO A 582 26.16 -55.65 -11.07
CA PRO A 582 26.17 -56.80 -11.98
C PRO A 582 25.46 -58.01 -11.35
N ALA A 583 25.13 -59.03 -12.15
CA ALA A 583 24.47 -60.23 -11.63
C ALA A 583 25.28 -60.85 -10.47
N ARG A 584 24.66 -60.97 -9.29
CA ARG A 584 25.27 -61.56 -8.10
C ARG A 584 24.52 -62.79 -7.62
N ASP A 585 25.28 -63.71 -7.04
CA ASP A 585 24.78 -64.95 -6.46
C ASP A 585 24.15 -64.72 -5.08
N PRO A 586 23.13 -65.53 -4.72
CA PRO A 586 22.19 -65.37 -3.59
C PRO A 586 22.79 -65.30 -2.18
N PHE A 587 24.09 -65.53 -2.03
CA PHE A 587 24.79 -65.59 -0.72
C PHE A 587 25.80 -64.46 -0.53
N THR A 588 25.72 -63.41 -1.36
CA THR A 588 26.62 -62.27 -1.20
C THR A 588 26.09 -61.38 -0.07
N ALA A 589 26.95 -61.04 0.90
CA ALA A 589 26.67 -59.96 1.84
C ALA A 589 26.34 -58.66 1.09
N LYS A 590 25.64 -57.72 1.74
CA LYS A 590 25.23 -56.40 1.20
C LYS A 590 26.24 -55.84 0.19
N VAL A 591 25.82 -55.72 -1.07
CA VAL A 591 26.70 -55.28 -2.18
C VAL A 591 26.34 -53.86 -2.58
N PHE A 592 27.33 -52.97 -2.59
CA PHE A 592 27.17 -51.62 -3.09
C PHE A 592 27.41 -51.53 -4.61
N ALA A 593 26.69 -50.63 -5.27
CA ALA A 593 26.96 -50.26 -6.65
C ALA A 593 28.36 -49.63 -6.78
N ALA A 594 29.04 -49.91 -7.89
CA ALA A 594 30.38 -49.35 -8.15
C ALA A 594 30.37 -47.83 -8.36
N SER A 595 29.21 -47.28 -8.71
CA SER A 595 28.97 -45.85 -8.73
C SER A 595 27.62 -45.55 -8.08
N PRO A 596 27.57 -44.58 -7.17
CA PRO A 596 26.32 -44.15 -6.53
C PRO A 596 25.31 -43.60 -7.55
N MET A 597 24.11 -43.30 -7.08
CA MET A 597 23.05 -42.70 -7.87
C MET A 597 23.00 -41.19 -7.63
N ASP A 598 22.97 -40.41 -8.70
CA ASP A 598 22.64 -38.99 -8.59
C ASP A 598 21.14 -38.85 -8.30
N ALA A 599 20.72 -37.69 -7.77
CA ALA A 599 19.29 -37.43 -7.63
C ALA A 599 18.64 -37.32 -9.02
N GLY A 600 17.43 -37.87 -9.14
CA GLY A 600 16.73 -37.93 -10.41
C GLY A 600 15.65 -38.99 -10.41
N VAL A 601 14.99 -39.14 -11.56
CA VAL A 601 13.94 -40.13 -11.76
C VAL A 601 14.51 -41.29 -12.56
N TYR A 602 14.46 -42.50 -11.99
CA TYR A 602 15.04 -43.70 -12.57
C TYR A 602 14.00 -44.80 -12.75
N ASN A 603 14.11 -45.54 -13.85
CA ASN A 603 13.53 -46.86 -13.97
C ASN A 603 14.52 -47.87 -13.39
N ILE A 604 14.18 -48.47 -12.24
CA ILE A 604 15.00 -49.48 -11.58
C ILE A 604 14.53 -50.86 -12.06
N ASP A 605 15.34 -51.49 -12.89
CA ASP A 605 15.11 -52.82 -13.46
C ASP A 605 15.90 -53.88 -12.70
N LEU A 606 15.20 -54.91 -12.26
CA LEU A 606 15.76 -56.04 -11.53
C LEU A 606 15.64 -57.28 -12.40
N LYS A 607 16.76 -57.75 -12.93
CA LYS A 607 16.80 -58.92 -13.82
C LYS A 607 17.15 -60.16 -13.00
N LEU A 608 16.18 -61.08 -12.90
CA LEU A 608 16.29 -62.34 -12.17
C LEU A 608 16.68 -63.46 -13.13
N THR A 609 17.73 -64.21 -12.81
CA THR A 609 18.18 -65.38 -13.59
C THR A 609 18.32 -66.59 -12.67
N TYR A 610 17.73 -67.74 -13.04
CA TYR A 610 17.86 -68.99 -12.30
C TYR A 610 18.82 -69.94 -13.01
N ILE A 611 19.66 -70.64 -12.26
CA ILE A 611 20.64 -71.59 -12.79
C ILE A 611 19.96 -72.90 -13.26
N ILE A 612 18.87 -73.32 -12.61
CA ILE A 612 18.13 -74.55 -12.94
C ILE A 612 16.61 -74.31 -13.07
N PHE A 613 15.92 -75.17 -13.84
CA PHE A 613 14.51 -75.00 -14.20
C PHE A 613 13.52 -75.78 -13.31
N ILE A 614 14.00 -76.71 -12.48
CA ILE A 614 13.17 -77.78 -11.89
C ILE A 614 12.76 -77.56 -10.42
N SER A 615 13.37 -76.61 -9.71
CA SER A 615 12.93 -76.17 -8.37
C SER A 615 13.41 -74.73 -8.15
N ARG A 616 12.49 -73.79 -7.92
CA ARG A 616 12.78 -72.36 -7.77
C ARG A 616 12.12 -71.84 -6.51
N ARG A 617 12.88 -71.12 -5.68
CA ARG A 617 12.29 -70.41 -4.55
C ARG A 617 11.69 -69.09 -5.04
N PRO A 618 10.39 -68.83 -4.81
CA PRO A 618 9.79 -67.54 -5.12
C PRO A 618 10.42 -66.44 -4.25
N VAL A 619 10.58 -65.24 -4.80
CA VAL A 619 11.15 -64.09 -4.09
C VAL A 619 10.28 -62.85 -4.19
N ILE A 620 10.38 -61.97 -3.20
CA ILE A 620 9.78 -60.63 -3.17
C ILE A 620 10.93 -59.61 -3.10
N ILE A 621 10.81 -58.51 -3.83
CA ILE A 621 11.80 -57.44 -3.84
C ILE A 621 11.19 -56.17 -3.27
N THR A 622 11.87 -55.56 -2.32
CA THR A 622 11.44 -54.34 -1.62
C THR A 622 12.51 -53.26 -1.69
N ILE A 623 12.09 -52.01 -1.85
CA ILE A 623 12.91 -50.82 -1.64
C ILE A 623 12.27 -50.05 -0.47
N PRO A 624 12.67 -50.34 0.79
CA PRO A 624 11.97 -49.83 1.97
C PRO A 624 11.94 -48.31 2.06
N SER A 625 13.05 -47.63 1.71
CA SER A 625 13.14 -46.17 1.72
C SER A 625 12.18 -45.47 0.75
N LYS A 626 11.59 -46.22 -0.18
CA LYS A 626 10.61 -45.72 -1.16
C LYS A 626 9.23 -46.37 -1.02
N GLY A 627 9.03 -47.25 -0.03
CA GLY A 627 7.78 -47.97 0.15
C GLY A 627 7.39 -48.86 -1.04
N LEU A 628 8.36 -49.27 -1.87
CA LEU A 628 8.10 -50.03 -3.09
C LEU A 628 8.29 -51.54 -2.84
N THR A 629 7.33 -52.35 -3.31
CA THR A 629 7.38 -53.81 -3.18
C THR A 629 6.92 -54.47 -4.48
N SER A 630 7.61 -55.53 -4.91
CA SER A 630 7.23 -56.32 -6.08
C SER A 630 6.15 -57.37 -5.73
N PRO A 631 5.38 -57.87 -6.71
CA PRO A 631 4.68 -59.14 -6.54
C PRO A 631 5.67 -60.30 -6.38
N VAL A 632 5.16 -61.48 -6.02
CA VAL A 632 5.96 -62.70 -5.90
C VAL A 632 6.52 -63.11 -7.27
N LEU A 633 7.84 -63.25 -7.36
CA LEU A 633 8.57 -63.56 -8.59
C LEU A 633 9.13 -64.99 -8.54
N ASN A 634 8.70 -65.87 -9.46
CA ASN A 634 9.06 -67.30 -9.45
C ASN A 634 9.65 -67.83 -10.78
N LYS A 635 9.94 -66.94 -11.74
CA LYS A 635 10.50 -67.27 -13.05
C LYS A 635 11.61 -66.28 -13.43
N PRO A 636 12.54 -66.63 -14.34
CA PRO A 636 13.44 -65.66 -14.95
C PRO A 636 12.64 -64.55 -15.62
N GLN A 637 12.78 -63.33 -15.13
CA GLN A 637 12.08 -62.15 -15.62
C GLN A 637 12.81 -60.88 -15.19
N THR A 638 12.47 -59.76 -15.83
CA THR A 638 12.87 -58.43 -15.37
C THR A 638 11.67 -57.77 -14.71
N TYR A 639 11.81 -57.34 -13.47
CA TYR A 639 10.81 -56.53 -12.78
C TYR A 639 11.25 -55.07 -12.74
N ARG A 640 10.35 -54.14 -13.07
CA ARG A 640 10.63 -52.71 -13.14
C ARG A 640 9.89 -51.97 -12.05
N PHE A 641 10.62 -51.20 -11.26
CA PHE A 641 10.06 -50.05 -10.54
C PHE A 641 10.19 -48.82 -11.43
N ALA A 642 9.06 -48.32 -11.94
CA ALA A 642 9.05 -47.19 -12.86
C ALA A 642 9.04 -45.86 -12.09
N ASN A 643 9.71 -44.85 -12.65
CA ASN A 643 9.71 -43.48 -12.15
C ASN A 643 10.09 -43.35 -10.66
N VAL A 644 11.08 -44.11 -10.19
CA VAL A 644 11.57 -44.00 -8.82
C VAL A 644 12.31 -42.67 -8.67
N ALA A 645 11.72 -41.75 -7.91
CA ALA A 645 12.32 -40.48 -7.58
C ALA A 645 13.36 -40.66 -6.46
N ILE A 646 14.61 -40.33 -6.77
CA ILE A 646 15.73 -40.30 -5.84
C ILE A 646 16.04 -38.83 -5.54
N ASN A 647 15.94 -38.45 -4.26
CA ASN A 647 16.12 -37.10 -3.73
C ASN A 647 17.45 -36.99 -2.96
N TRP A 648 18.06 -35.80 -2.95
CA TRP A 648 19.38 -35.52 -2.36
C TRP A 648 19.57 -35.89 -0.88
N GLU A 649 18.48 -36.01 -0.11
CA GLU A 649 18.48 -36.38 1.30
C GLU A 649 17.94 -37.79 1.55
N ASP A 650 17.71 -38.55 0.49
CA ASP A 650 17.32 -39.94 0.66
C ASP A 650 18.42 -40.69 1.43
N PRO A 651 18.03 -41.54 2.39
CA PRO A 651 18.95 -42.52 2.91
C PRO A 651 19.41 -43.46 1.77
N GLU A 652 20.40 -44.29 2.05
CA GLU A 652 20.85 -45.35 1.15
C GLU A 652 19.65 -46.08 0.49
N ILE A 653 19.68 -46.19 -0.84
CA ILE A 653 18.69 -46.97 -1.58
C ILE A 653 19.07 -48.44 -1.45
N GLU A 654 18.46 -49.12 -0.48
CA GLU A 654 18.67 -50.53 -0.24
C GLU A 654 17.59 -51.36 -0.94
N ILE A 655 18.01 -52.20 -1.89
CA ILE A 655 17.15 -53.17 -2.56
C ILE A 655 17.26 -54.49 -1.81
N ILE A 656 16.18 -54.90 -1.15
CA ILE A 656 16.13 -56.13 -0.36
C ILE A 656 15.34 -57.18 -1.12
N VAL A 657 15.92 -58.36 -1.28
CA VAL A 657 15.29 -59.52 -1.89
C VAL A 657 15.08 -60.55 -0.80
N THR A 658 13.83 -60.93 -0.57
CA THR A 658 13.44 -61.90 0.46
C THR A 658 12.78 -63.10 -0.18
N GLU A 659 12.89 -64.27 0.45
CA GLU A 659 12.11 -65.45 0.07
C GLU A 659 10.63 -65.18 0.36
N ALA A 660 9.76 -65.47 -0.63
CA ALA A 660 8.33 -65.34 -0.42
C ALA A 660 7.85 -66.45 0.55
N PRO A 661 6.92 -66.14 1.47
CA PRO A 661 6.41 -67.10 2.45
C PRO A 661 5.71 -68.32 1.83
#